data_AF-A0A3D1KHG3-F1
#
_entry.id   AF-A0A3D1KHG3-F1
#
_cell.length_a   1.000
_cell.length_b   1.000
_cell.length_c   1.000
_cell.angle_alpha   90.00
_cell.angle_beta   90.00
_cell.angle_gamma   90.00
#
_symmetry.space_group_name_H-M   'P 1'
#
loop_
_entity.id
_entity.type
_entity.pdbx_description
1 polymer ?
#
loop_
_entity_poly.entity_id
_entity_poly.type
_entity_poly.pdbx_seq_one_letter_code
_entity_poly.pdbx_strand_id
1 'polypeptide(L)'
;DNDAGDKETYMEHNGKEPWKKSPQNGFARLKDTYLTNENPFFDGTARRVATTDDASSVSSCHWIPRIAKSGSYAVYVTYQNLPDNVSDAVYVVTHGGIDTRIRVNQQMGGGTWVYLGTFHFNKGHSLKNSISLTNLSSQKGSISADAVRLGGGMGNIARGNDLESEQTSGLPRYLEGARYFAQWSGMPDAVFDTKDGFNDYADDINARSNSLNYLGGGSTYIPDSQGTHVPFELSVAVHSDAGIASGNEVIGTLAVHTTENDTAAVTFRSGISRYASSDLASLLQYTVCNDLSQSLGRTWTRREIFDRNYSETRLPEVPSAIIEMLSHQNFTDMRYGHDPNFKFLISRAIYKAILRFVCNQHGTSCTVQPLPIRNFAACLQPDGKVLLSWLPTDDSLEPSARPDGYIVYMRRDGEDFDNGTVIRGTTAASISIPSDVIYSFKVCAFNEGGKSFPSEELSVMHASGATKEVMIVNGFTRLSAPAVVNDSRGMGFDLDADLGVAYRQSPEYCGRQLNFDPSATRGEGPDGFGYSDTELQGTMIAGNTFDYPYLHGRAIARNRHCSFSSCSMDALVGGGIDLNSYKAVDLIFGLQKDCGESSIVSYKTFTPQLRTLIENYLKQGGSLLVSGSYLTSDLKNRHEHDFAAHILHYAPSETTAYPPTHS
;
A
#
# COMPACT_ATOMS: atom_id res chain seq x y z
N ASP A 1 -21.60 13.83 6.94
CA ASP A 1 -22.70 12.97 6.46
C ASP A 1 -23.82 13.86 5.94
N ASN A 2 -24.98 13.31 5.57
CA ASN A 2 -26.16 14.08 5.21
C ASN A 2 -26.90 14.71 6.41
N ASP A 3 -26.50 14.40 7.64
CA ASP A 3 -27.12 14.87 8.88
C ASP A 3 -26.37 16.05 9.54
N ALA A 4 -25.15 16.37 9.07
CA ALA A 4 -24.26 17.38 9.64
C ALA A 4 -24.85 18.81 9.73
N GLY A 5 -26.00 19.08 9.10
CA GLY A 5 -26.69 20.37 9.13
C GLY A 5 -25.99 21.51 8.35
N ASP A 6 -24.71 21.33 8.03
CA ASP A 6 -23.90 22.24 7.21
C ASP A 6 -24.13 22.00 5.71
N LYS A 7 -25.01 22.83 5.12
CA LYS A 7 -25.31 22.85 3.69
C LYS A 7 -24.10 23.16 2.80
N GLU A 8 -22.99 23.63 3.35
CA GLU A 8 -21.77 23.82 2.57
C GLU A 8 -21.01 22.50 2.33
N THR A 9 -21.15 21.52 3.24
CA THR A 9 -20.43 20.23 3.19
C THR A 9 -21.24 19.10 2.57
N TYR A 10 -22.57 19.20 2.58
CA TYR A 10 -23.46 18.27 1.90
C TYR A 10 -24.57 19.02 1.17
N MET A 11 -24.77 18.70 -0.11
CA MET A 11 -25.79 19.33 -0.95
C MET A 11 -26.52 18.30 -1.81
N GLU A 12 -27.83 18.49 -1.97
CA GLU A 12 -28.69 17.74 -2.88
C GLU A 12 -29.19 18.64 -4.00
N HIS A 13 -29.17 18.12 -5.22
CA HIS A 13 -29.84 18.70 -6.38
C HIS A 13 -30.88 17.73 -6.91
N ASN A 14 -32.12 18.20 -7.07
CA ASN A 14 -33.22 17.40 -7.60
C ASN A 14 -33.43 17.74 -9.07
N GLY A 15 -33.20 16.75 -9.93
CA GLY A 15 -33.69 16.73 -11.30
C GLY A 15 -35.13 16.22 -11.35
N LYS A 16 -35.40 15.24 -12.20
CA LYS A 16 -36.75 14.67 -12.38
C LYS A 16 -37.27 13.95 -11.13
N GLU A 17 -36.43 13.14 -10.51
CA GLU A 17 -36.80 12.33 -9.34
C GLU A 17 -36.17 12.91 -8.06
N PRO A 18 -36.94 13.35 -7.06
CA PRO A 18 -36.37 14.03 -5.90
C PRO A 18 -35.75 13.06 -4.89
N TRP A 19 -34.66 13.49 -4.24
CA TRP A 19 -34.13 12.84 -3.05
C TRP A 19 -35.15 12.85 -1.90
N LYS A 20 -35.28 11.71 -1.23
CA LYS A 20 -36.20 11.51 -0.10
C LYS A 20 -35.44 10.88 1.06
N LYS A 21 -35.94 11.10 2.27
CA LYS A 21 -35.46 10.35 3.45
C LYS A 21 -35.72 8.86 3.22
N SER A 22 -34.70 8.06 3.49
CA SER A 22 -34.76 6.61 3.39
C SER A 22 -35.49 5.99 4.59
N PRO A 23 -36.13 4.81 4.47
CA PRO A 23 -36.88 4.21 5.58
C PRO A 23 -36.01 3.62 6.70
N GLN A 24 -34.74 3.31 6.44
CA GLN A 24 -33.81 2.82 7.47
C GLN A 24 -32.97 3.99 8.04
N ASN A 25 -32.27 3.75 9.15
CA ASN A 25 -31.31 4.71 9.71
C ASN A 25 -29.97 4.67 8.97
N GLY A 26 -29.22 5.77 9.07
CA GLY A 26 -27.90 5.92 8.46
C GLY A 26 -26.83 6.26 9.49
N PHE A 27 -25.62 6.53 8.99
CA PHE A 27 -24.49 6.91 9.81
C PHE A 27 -24.57 8.38 10.26
N ALA A 28 -24.43 8.63 11.56
CA ALA A 28 -24.11 9.94 12.08
C ALA A 28 -23.04 9.86 13.17
N ARG A 29 -22.04 10.74 13.10
CA ARG A 29 -21.05 10.87 14.17
C ARG A 29 -21.56 11.88 15.22
N LEU A 30 -22.41 11.42 16.12
CA LEU A 30 -22.97 12.27 17.19
C LEU A 30 -22.07 12.36 18.44
N LYS A 31 -21.14 11.43 18.59
CA LYS A 31 -20.20 11.34 19.71
C LYS A 31 -18.75 11.32 19.24
N ASP A 32 -17.86 11.85 20.08
CA ASP A 32 -16.43 11.70 19.88
C ASP A 32 -15.96 10.29 20.23
N THR A 33 -16.53 9.71 21.29
CA THR A 33 -16.22 8.37 21.82
C THR A 33 -17.50 7.52 21.89
N TYR A 34 -17.40 6.23 21.58
CA TYR A 34 -18.52 5.27 21.62
C TYR A 34 -18.25 4.13 22.60
N LEU A 35 -19.25 3.78 23.40
CA LEU A 35 -19.21 2.67 24.37
C LEU A 35 -19.66 1.36 23.75
N THR A 36 -19.43 0.24 24.43
CA THR A 36 -20.04 -1.05 24.08
C THR A 36 -21.56 -0.87 23.96
N ASN A 37 -22.19 -1.41 22.90
CA ASN A 37 -23.60 -1.25 22.47
C ASN A 37 -23.98 0.02 21.70
N GLU A 38 -23.05 0.96 21.53
CA GLU A 38 -23.33 2.18 20.76
C GLU A 38 -22.86 2.03 19.31
N ASN A 39 -23.77 2.19 18.35
CA ASN A 39 -23.44 2.00 16.94
C ASN A 39 -23.90 3.21 16.10
N PRO A 40 -22.94 3.98 15.52
CA PRO A 40 -23.25 5.24 14.83
C PRO A 40 -24.05 5.05 13.53
N PHE A 41 -24.17 3.82 13.01
CA PHE A 41 -25.01 3.52 11.83
C PHE A 41 -26.52 3.49 12.13
N PHE A 42 -26.91 3.66 13.40
CA PHE A 42 -28.31 3.80 13.80
C PHE A 42 -28.68 5.21 14.27
N ASP A 43 -27.70 6.12 14.37
CA ASP A 43 -27.87 7.46 14.92
C ASP A 43 -28.35 8.49 13.88
N GLY A 44 -28.07 8.24 12.60
CA GLY A 44 -28.31 9.17 11.49
C GLY A 44 -29.51 8.81 10.61
N THR A 45 -29.64 9.55 9.51
CA THR A 45 -30.59 9.27 8.43
C THR A 45 -29.83 8.98 7.14
N ALA A 46 -30.49 8.31 6.19
CA ALA A 46 -29.96 8.22 4.83
C ALA A 46 -30.97 8.79 3.82
N ARG A 47 -30.50 8.93 2.59
CA ARG A 47 -31.21 9.51 1.46
C ARG A 47 -31.39 8.45 0.38
N ARG A 48 -32.51 8.49 -0.32
CA ARG A 48 -32.80 7.63 -1.46
C ARG A 48 -33.44 8.39 -2.60
N VAL A 49 -33.21 7.92 -3.82
CA VAL A 49 -33.76 8.53 -5.04
C VAL A 49 -34.04 7.44 -6.07
N ALA A 50 -35.13 7.58 -6.83
CA ALA A 50 -35.43 6.67 -7.95
C ALA A 50 -34.45 6.91 -9.10
N THR A 51 -34.06 5.84 -9.79
CA THR A 51 -33.11 5.95 -10.90
C THR A 51 -33.70 6.61 -12.13
N THR A 52 -32.82 7.18 -12.96
CA THR A 52 -33.16 7.65 -14.31
C THR A 52 -32.07 7.22 -15.29
N ASP A 53 -32.44 7.05 -16.56
CA ASP A 53 -31.55 6.83 -17.70
C ASP A 53 -31.30 8.12 -18.52
N ASP A 54 -31.99 9.22 -18.16
CA ASP A 54 -31.85 10.52 -18.81
C ASP A 54 -30.81 11.40 -18.10
N ALA A 55 -29.63 11.49 -18.69
CA ALA A 55 -28.52 12.29 -18.16
C ALA A 55 -28.85 13.79 -18.03
N SER A 56 -29.86 14.32 -18.74
CA SER A 56 -30.22 15.73 -18.70
C SER A 56 -31.09 16.13 -17.50
N SER A 57 -31.66 15.15 -16.78
CA SER A 57 -32.58 15.37 -15.66
C SER A 57 -32.18 14.61 -14.39
N VAL A 58 -30.88 14.33 -14.24
CA VAL A 58 -30.31 13.62 -13.08
C VAL A 58 -30.45 14.42 -11.79
N SER A 59 -30.75 13.70 -10.72
CA SER A 59 -30.58 14.16 -9.35
C SER A 59 -29.20 13.76 -8.85
N SER A 60 -28.56 14.64 -8.09
CA SER A 60 -27.23 14.41 -7.54
C SER A 60 -27.14 14.80 -6.07
N CYS A 61 -26.17 14.24 -5.37
CA CYS A 61 -25.72 14.74 -4.09
C CYS A 61 -24.19 14.87 -4.08
N HIS A 62 -23.69 15.81 -3.29
CA HIS A 62 -22.28 16.15 -3.21
C HIS A 62 -21.84 16.23 -1.74
N TRP A 63 -20.74 15.57 -1.42
CA TRP A 63 -19.99 15.74 -0.17
C TRP A 63 -18.72 16.55 -0.45
N ILE A 64 -18.58 17.71 0.19
CA ILE A 64 -17.44 18.62 0.05
C ILE A 64 -16.71 18.67 1.40
N PRO A 65 -15.72 17.80 1.63
CA PRO A 65 -15.00 17.75 2.90
C PRO A 65 -14.14 19.00 3.13
N ARG A 66 -13.98 19.39 4.39
CA ARG A 66 -12.98 20.38 4.84
C ARG A 66 -11.66 19.64 5.10
N ILE A 67 -10.71 19.76 4.18
CA ILE A 67 -9.41 19.10 4.24
C ILE A 67 -8.42 19.96 5.03
N ALA A 68 -7.98 19.46 6.19
CA ALA A 68 -7.08 20.20 7.08
C ALA A 68 -5.63 20.30 6.53
N LYS A 69 -5.15 19.24 5.86
CA LYS A 69 -3.79 19.12 5.32
C LYS A 69 -3.85 18.47 3.95
N SER A 70 -3.08 18.96 2.98
CA SER A 70 -2.96 18.26 1.69
C SER A 70 -2.34 16.89 1.89
N GLY A 71 -2.86 15.87 1.21
CA GLY A 71 -2.36 14.51 1.36
C GLY A 71 -3.25 13.48 0.69
N SER A 72 -2.82 12.22 0.76
CA SER A 72 -3.58 11.10 0.25
C SER A 72 -4.51 10.55 1.31
N TYR A 73 -5.80 10.43 0.99
CA TYR A 73 -6.84 9.95 1.89
C TYR A 73 -7.57 8.76 1.28
N ALA A 74 -7.68 7.68 2.05
CA ALA A 74 -8.61 6.60 1.75
C ALA A 74 -10.04 7.12 1.83
N VAL A 75 -10.84 6.95 0.78
CA VAL A 75 -12.23 7.39 0.70
C VAL A 75 -13.12 6.18 0.91
N TYR A 76 -14.01 6.28 1.88
CA TYR A 76 -15.05 5.30 2.16
C TYR A 76 -16.42 5.95 2.00
N VAL A 77 -17.38 5.16 1.53
CA VAL A 77 -18.79 5.54 1.49
C VAL A 77 -19.60 4.56 2.33
N THR A 78 -20.78 4.98 2.74
CA THR A 78 -21.81 4.07 3.21
C THR A 78 -23.15 4.42 2.59
N TYR A 79 -24.03 3.44 2.58
CA TYR A 79 -25.37 3.48 2.01
C TYR A 79 -26.19 2.36 2.66
N GLN A 80 -27.50 2.39 2.47
CA GLN A 80 -28.39 1.35 2.95
C GLN A 80 -28.55 0.27 1.91
N ASN A 81 -28.70 -0.99 2.34
CA ASN A 81 -29.09 -2.08 1.46
C ASN A 81 -30.61 -2.17 1.39
N LEU A 82 -31.20 -1.54 0.36
CA LEU A 82 -32.64 -1.59 0.10
C LEU A 82 -32.95 -2.63 -0.99
N PRO A 83 -34.10 -3.33 -0.94
CA PRO A 83 -34.43 -4.38 -1.90
C PRO A 83 -34.46 -3.94 -3.37
N ASP A 84 -34.71 -2.66 -3.64
CA ASP A 84 -34.77 -2.06 -4.99
C ASP A 84 -33.48 -1.31 -5.38
N ASN A 85 -32.40 -1.43 -4.60
CA ASN A 85 -31.12 -0.81 -4.96
C ASN A 85 -30.52 -1.37 -6.25
N VAL A 86 -29.82 -0.50 -6.97
CA VAL A 86 -29.11 -0.87 -8.19
C VAL A 86 -27.69 -1.36 -7.92
N SER A 87 -27.16 -2.16 -8.85
CA SER A 87 -25.80 -2.69 -8.76
C SER A 87 -24.73 -1.82 -9.45
N ASP A 88 -25.12 -0.70 -10.06
CA ASP A 88 -24.26 0.13 -10.91
C ASP A 88 -24.21 1.60 -10.48
N ALA A 89 -24.47 1.91 -9.20
CA ALA A 89 -24.43 3.27 -8.68
C ALA A 89 -23.05 3.93 -8.91
N VAL A 90 -23.03 5.14 -9.47
CA VAL A 90 -21.79 5.81 -9.87
C VAL A 90 -21.41 6.91 -8.88
N TYR A 91 -20.33 6.67 -8.14
CA TYR A 91 -19.65 7.69 -7.37
C TYR A 91 -18.58 8.37 -8.23
N VAL A 92 -18.44 9.68 -8.11
CA VAL A 92 -17.34 10.45 -8.70
C VAL A 92 -16.54 11.06 -7.57
N VAL A 93 -15.26 10.70 -7.48
CA VAL A 93 -14.31 11.36 -6.58
C VAL A 93 -13.57 12.39 -7.40
N THR A 94 -13.82 13.67 -7.12
CA THR A 94 -13.08 14.81 -7.69
C THR A 94 -11.92 15.13 -6.76
N HIS A 95 -10.69 14.88 -7.21
CA HIS A 95 -9.45 15.03 -6.43
C HIS A 95 -8.47 15.94 -7.18
N GLY A 96 -8.11 17.07 -6.58
CA GLY A 96 -7.30 18.08 -7.27
C GLY A 96 -7.94 18.65 -8.56
N GLY A 97 -9.25 18.46 -8.76
CA GLY A 97 -9.97 18.78 -10.00
C GLY A 97 -10.04 17.67 -11.03
N ILE A 98 -9.48 16.49 -10.76
CA ILE A 98 -9.58 15.28 -11.58
C ILE A 98 -10.78 14.45 -11.14
N ASP A 99 -11.66 14.09 -12.06
CA ASP A 99 -12.81 13.22 -11.79
C ASP A 99 -12.45 11.75 -12.00
N THR A 100 -12.52 10.94 -10.95
CA THR A 100 -12.43 9.48 -11.03
C THR A 100 -13.80 8.86 -10.74
N ARG A 101 -14.34 8.11 -11.71
CA ARG A 101 -15.66 7.46 -11.62
C ARG A 101 -15.54 6.02 -11.15
N ILE A 102 -16.35 5.64 -10.17
CA ILE A 102 -16.35 4.32 -9.54
C ILE A 102 -17.78 3.80 -9.50
N ARG A 103 -17.97 2.57 -10.00
CA ARG A 103 -19.25 1.86 -9.91
C ARG A 103 -19.29 1.04 -8.63
N VAL A 104 -20.39 1.15 -7.89
CA VAL A 104 -20.61 0.47 -6.62
C VAL A 104 -21.91 -0.33 -6.70
N ASN A 105 -21.85 -1.59 -6.30
CA ASN A 105 -23.03 -2.43 -6.19
C ASN A 105 -23.73 -2.18 -4.85
N GLN A 106 -24.82 -1.42 -4.84
CA GLN A 106 -25.55 -1.08 -3.62
C GLN A 106 -26.53 -2.17 -3.14
N GLN A 107 -26.52 -3.34 -3.77
CA GLN A 107 -27.27 -4.52 -3.33
C GLN A 107 -26.52 -5.33 -2.26
N MET A 108 -25.29 -4.93 -1.94
CA MET A 108 -24.44 -5.58 -0.95
C MET A 108 -23.62 -4.56 -0.15
N GLY A 109 -23.14 -4.94 1.04
CA GLY A 109 -22.25 -4.12 1.87
C GLY A 109 -22.88 -2.84 2.44
N GLY A 110 -24.22 -2.76 2.49
CA GLY A 110 -24.90 -1.62 3.11
C GLY A 110 -24.77 -1.62 4.64
N GLY A 111 -24.80 -0.44 5.27
CA GLY A 111 -24.68 -0.28 6.72
C GLY A 111 -23.25 -0.48 7.26
N THR A 112 -22.25 -0.44 6.38
CA THR A 112 -20.82 -0.47 6.76
C THR A 112 -20.00 0.46 5.87
N TRP A 113 -18.68 0.53 6.10
CA TRP A 113 -17.76 1.36 5.30
C TRP A 113 -17.28 0.61 4.05
N VAL A 114 -17.65 1.11 2.87
CA VAL A 114 -17.21 0.61 1.56
C VAL A 114 -16.08 1.47 1.02
N TYR A 115 -14.92 0.88 0.80
CA TYR A 115 -13.73 1.57 0.28
C TYR A 115 -13.85 1.85 -1.22
N LEU A 116 -13.63 3.11 -1.62
CA LEU A 116 -13.63 3.54 -3.03
C LEU A 116 -12.22 3.60 -3.62
N GLY A 117 -11.22 3.97 -2.82
CA GLY A 117 -9.86 4.23 -3.30
C GLY A 117 -9.14 5.24 -2.42
N THR A 118 -7.88 5.52 -2.74
CA THR A 118 -7.07 6.52 -2.06
C THR A 118 -6.69 7.61 -3.05
N PHE A 119 -6.96 8.87 -2.71
CA PHE A 119 -6.86 10.01 -3.62
C PHE A 119 -6.15 11.19 -2.95
N HIS A 120 -5.43 12.01 -3.73
CA HIS A 120 -4.79 13.21 -3.18
C HIS A 120 -5.79 14.36 -3.11
N PHE A 121 -6.01 14.89 -1.91
CA PHE A 121 -6.83 16.08 -1.71
C PHE A 121 -5.96 17.25 -1.29
N ASN A 122 -6.21 18.41 -1.88
CA ASN A 122 -5.60 19.66 -1.46
C ASN A 122 -6.27 20.21 -0.20
N LYS A 123 -5.49 20.85 0.69
CA LYS A 123 -6.02 21.59 1.85
C LYS A 123 -7.12 22.58 1.42
N GLY A 124 -8.18 22.65 2.22
CA GLY A 124 -9.28 23.60 2.03
C GLY A 124 -10.64 22.93 1.85
N HIS A 125 -11.58 23.69 1.32
CA HIS A 125 -12.97 23.29 1.13
C HIS A 125 -13.39 23.72 -0.29
N SER A 126 -13.52 22.77 -1.22
CA SER A 126 -13.67 23.08 -2.65
C SER A 126 -14.32 21.93 -3.41
N LEU A 127 -15.12 22.24 -4.42
CA LEU A 127 -15.67 21.24 -5.37
C LEU A 127 -14.57 20.44 -6.10
N LYS A 128 -13.36 20.99 -6.23
CA LYS A 128 -12.19 20.27 -6.76
C LYS A 128 -11.70 19.14 -5.85
N ASN A 129 -12.23 19.04 -4.64
CA ASN A 129 -11.94 18.06 -3.61
C ASN A 129 -13.28 17.54 -3.06
N SER A 130 -14.07 16.85 -3.87
CA SER A 130 -15.43 16.45 -3.51
C SER A 130 -15.76 15.02 -3.94
N ILE A 131 -16.81 14.47 -3.36
CA ILE A 131 -17.38 13.18 -3.74
C ILE A 131 -18.81 13.45 -4.18
N SER A 132 -19.24 12.92 -5.32
CA SER A 132 -20.62 13.04 -5.78
C SER A 132 -21.23 11.71 -6.16
N LEU A 133 -22.56 11.62 -6.07
CA LEU A 133 -23.36 10.49 -6.49
C LEU A 133 -24.55 11.01 -7.29
N THR A 134 -24.86 10.34 -8.40
CA THR A 134 -26.03 10.68 -9.24
C THR A 134 -27.00 9.51 -9.28
N ASN A 135 -28.27 9.79 -9.56
CA ASN A 135 -29.28 8.75 -9.78
C ASN A 135 -29.27 8.14 -11.19
N LEU A 136 -28.24 8.42 -12.00
CA LEU A 136 -28.08 7.87 -13.34
C LEU A 136 -27.73 6.39 -13.24
N SER A 137 -28.55 5.52 -13.81
CA SER A 137 -28.34 4.07 -13.81
C SER A 137 -28.96 3.44 -15.04
N SER A 138 -28.38 2.33 -15.49
CA SER A 138 -28.98 1.50 -16.54
C SER A 138 -30.11 0.60 -16.01
N GLN A 139 -30.25 0.51 -14.69
CA GLN A 139 -31.22 -0.32 -13.98
C GLN A 139 -32.36 0.53 -13.43
N LYS A 140 -33.58 -0.04 -13.43
CA LYS A 140 -34.71 0.52 -12.70
C LYS A 140 -34.60 0.16 -11.23
N GLY A 141 -34.75 1.13 -10.34
CA GLY A 141 -34.67 0.90 -8.91
C GLY A 141 -34.41 2.20 -8.15
N SER A 142 -33.62 2.10 -7.09
CA SER A 142 -33.17 3.23 -6.28
C SER A 142 -31.66 3.28 -6.10
N ILE A 143 -31.18 4.47 -5.76
CA ILE A 143 -29.84 4.71 -5.26
C ILE A 143 -29.96 5.28 -3.85
N SER A 144 -29.11 4.79 -2.95
CA SER A 144 -28.99 5.23 -1.56
C SER A 144 -27.72 6.06 -1.36
N ALA A 145 -27.83 7.12 -0.54
CA ALA A 145 -26.72 7.98 -0.14
C ALA A 145 -26.78 8.23 1.37
N ASP A 146 -25.64 8.22 2.05
CA ASP A 146 -25.56 8.44 3.50
C ASP A 146 -24.31 9.28 3.81
N ALA A 147 -23.19 8.63 4.12
CA ALA A 147 -21.97 9.30 4.56
C ALA A 147 -20.74 8.97 3.69
N VAL A 148 -19.78 9.89 3.74
CA VAL A 148 -18.42 9.74 3.20
C VAL A 148 -17.43 9.93 4.33
N ARG A 149 -16.41 9.06 4.42
CA ARG A 149 -15.30 9.16 5.36
C ARG A 149 -13.98 9.24 4.61
N LEU A 150 -13.13 10.20 5.00
CA LEU A 150 -11.76 10.34 4.50
C LEU A 150 -10.77 9.89 5.58
N GLY A 151 -9.93 8.90 5.27
CA GLY A 151 -8.94 8.32 6.16
C GLY A 151 -9.49 7.30 7.15
N GLY A 152 -8.56 6.63 7.85
CA GLY A 152 -8.89 5.65 8.89
C GLY A 152 -9.26 6.29 10.23
N GLY A 153 -8.65 7.43 10.58
CA GLY A 153 -8.86 8.14 11.84
C GLY A 153 -8.16 7.48 13.04
N MET A 154 -8.42 8.03 14.22
CA MET A 154 -7.96 7.50 15.50
C MET A 154 -9.00 6.56 16.11
N GLY A 155 -8.53 5.66 16.97
CA GLY A 155 -9.38 4.84 17.81
C GLY A 155 -10.28 5.67 18.69
N ASN A 156 -11.59 5.39 18.63
CA ASN A 156 -12.61 6.14 19.34
C ASN A 156 -13.72 5.27 19.94
N ILE A 157 -13.44 3.97 20.00
CA ILE A 157 -14.25 3.00 20.73
C ILE A 157 -13.61 2.84 22.10
N ALA A 158 -14.34 3.18 23.17
CA ALA A 158 -13.85 3.04 24.53
C ALA A 158 -14.17 1.65 25.09
N ARG A 159 -13.23 1.14 25.88
CA ARG A 159 -13.36 -0.10 26.66
C ARG A 159 -12.81 0.12 28.06
N GLY A 160 -13.38 -0.56 29.03
CA GLY A 160 -13.05 -0.48 30.45
C GLY A 160 -13.91 -1.48 31.22
N ASN A 161 -13.55 -1.76 32.47
CA ASN A 161 -14.34 -2.66 33.32
C ASN A 161 -15.49 -1.92 34.05
N ASP A 162 -15.53 -0.59 33.94
CA ASP A 162 -16.60 0.30 34.41
C ASP A 162 -16.53 1.69 33.71
N LEU A 163 -17.60 2.48 33.83
CA LEU A 163 -17.75 3.82 33.20
C LEU A 163 -16.66 4.84 33.62
N GLU A 164 -15.95 4.58 34.73
CA GLU A 164 -14.84 5.43 35.21
C GLU A 164 -13.48 5.03 34.60
N SER A 165 -13.38 3.81 34.05
CA SER A 165 -12.17 3.24 33.43
C SER A 165 -12.24 3.09 31.90
N GLU A 166 -13.33 3.50 31.27
CA GLU A 166 -13.50 3.47 29.82
C GLU A 166 -12.50 4.40 29.10
N GLN A 167 -11.56 3.81 28.37
CA GLN A 167 -10.55 4.52 27.60
C GLN A 167 -10.52 4.06 26.15
N THR A 168 -10.26 5.00 25.25
CA THR A 168 -9.90 4.71 23.86
C THR A 168 -8.45 4.27 23.80
N SER A 169 -8.07 3.50 22.78
CA SER A 169 -6.68 3.07 22.57
C SER A 169 -5.66 4.21 22.47
N GLY A 170 -6.09 5.41 22.04
CA GLY A 170 -5.20 6.54 21.75
C GLY A 170 -4.34 6.33 20.49
N LEU A 171 -4.54 5.23 19.77
CA LEU A 171 -3.76 4.84 18.61
C LEU A 171 -4.54 5.08 17.30
N PRO A 172 -3.85 5.16 16.15
CA PRO A 172 -4.51 5.09 14.86
C PRO A 172 -5.36 3.83 14.73
N ARG A 173 -6.55 3.95 14.14
CA ARG A 173 -7.54 2.86 14.07
C ARG A 173 -7.02 1.58 13.41
N TYR A 174 -6.05 1.70 12.50
CA TYR A 174 -5.45 0.56 11.83
C TYR A 174 -4.55 -0.30 12.75
N LEU A 175 -4.25 0.17 13.97
CA LEU A 175 -3.55 -0.57 15.03
C LEU A 175 -4.50 -1.13 16.09
N GLU A 176 -5.80 -0.89 16.00
CA GLU A 176 -6.77 -1.43 16.95
C GLU A 176 -7.11 -2.88 16.63
N GLY A 177 -7.51 -3.62 17.67
CA GLY A 177 -8.08 -4.95 17.52
C GLY A 177 -9.31 -4.95 16.59
N ALA A 178 -9.54 -6.08 15.92
CA ALA A 178 -10.70 -6.29 15.06
C ALA A 178 -12.03 -6.04 15.77
N ARG A 179 -12.11 -6.29 17.08
CA ARG A 179 -13.32 -6.01 17.89
C ARG A 179 -13.74 -4.54 17.82
N TYR A 180 -12.78 -3.63 17.99
CA TYR A 180 -13.00 -2.19 17.98
C TYR A 180 -13.42 -1.71 16.60
N PHE A 181 -12.74 -2.22 15.57
CA PHE A 181 -13.06 -1.88 14.18
C PHE A 181 -14.44 -2.42 13.75
N ALA A 182 -14.84 -3.60 14.19
CA ALA A 182 -16.14 -4.19 13.88
C ALA A 182 -17.29 -3.28 14.37
N GLN A 183 -17.23 -2.82 15.62
CA GLN A 183 -18.19 -1.85 16.14
C GLN A 183 -18.19 -0.54 15.34
N TRP A 184 -17.00 0.05 15.11
CA TRP A 184 -16.89 1.28 14.33
C TRP A 184 -17.41 1.13 12.88
N SER A 185 -17.39 -0.09 12.35
CA SER A 185 -17.86 -0.43 11.00
C SER A 185 -19.31 -0.86 10.96
N GLY A 186 -20.07 -0.65 12.04
CA GLY A 186 -21.51 -0.84 12.07
C GLY A 186 -21.95 -2.27 12.34
N MET A 187 -21.03 -3.18 12.69
CA MET A 187 -21.42 -4.55 13.01
C MET A 187 -22.33 -4.58 14.25
N PRO A 188 -23.35 -5.46 14.31
CA PRO A 188 -24.14 -5.67 15.53
C PRO A 188 -23.30 -6.24 16.67
N ASP A 189 -23.70 -5.98 17.92
CA ASP A 189 -22.98 -6.46 19.12
C ASP A 189 -22.71 -7.97 19.09
N ALA A 190 -23.67 -8.78 18.65
CA ALA A 190 -23.53 -10.23 18.54
C ALA A 190 -22.38 -10.71 17.62
N VAL A 191 -21.81 -9.81 16.80
CA VAL A 191 -20.65 -10.09 15.93
C VAL A 191 -19.33 -9.94 16.68
N PHE A 192 -19.20 -8.90 17.52
CA PHE A 192 -17.92 -8.50 18.12
C PHE A 192 -17.91 -8.58 19.66
N ASP A 193 -19.04 -8.88 20.30
CA ASP A 193 -19.20 -8.97 21.76
C ASP A 193 -19.80 -10.33 22.16
N THR A 194 -19.19 -11.42 21.68
CA THR A 194 -19.66 -12.80 21.89
C THR A 194 -19.40 -13.35 23.29
N LYS A 195 -18.67 -12.61 24.12
CA LYS A 195 -18.33 -12.94 25.50
C LYS A 195 -18.89 -11.93 26.50
N ASP A 196 -19.88 -11.14 26.10
CA ASP A 196 -20.59 -10.17 26.94
C ASP A 196 -19.62 -9.20 27.66
N GLY A 197 -18.55 -8.79 26.98
CA GLY A 197 -17.51 -7.92 27.51
C GLY A 197 -16.52 -8.57 28.49
N PHE A 198 -16.72 -9.83 28.89
CA PHE A 198 -15.87 -10.49 29.90
C PHE A 198 -14.53 -11.00 29.37
N ASN A 199 -14.33 -11.07 28.05
CA ASN A 199 -13.09 -11.57 27.46
C ASN A 199 -12.76 -10.88 26.12
N ASP A 200 -12.04 -9.75 26.22
CA ASP A 200 -11.65 -8.94 25.07
C ASP A 200 -10.82 -9.71 24.05
N TYR A 201 -9.90 -10.57 24.51
CA TYR A 201 -9.03 -11.35 23.63
C TYR A 201 -9.81 -12.35 22.78
N ALA A 202 -10.72 -13.10 23.41
CA ALA A 202 -11.56 -14.06 22.70
C ALA A 202 -12.51 -13.35 21.73
N ASP A 203 -13.08 -12.20 22.13
CA ASP A 203 -13.93 -11.40 21.24
C ASP A 203 -13.15 -10.83 20.05
N ASP A 204 -11.94 -10.34 20.26
CA ASP A 204 -11.09 -9.83 19.19
C ASP A 204 -10.81 -10.88 18.12
N ILE A 205 -10.32 -12.05 18.54
CA ILE A 205 -9.99 -13.15 17.63
C ILE A 205 -11.22 -13.54 16.78
N ASN A 206 -12.39 -13.68 17.42
CA ASN A 206 -13.61 -14.13 16.74
C ASN A 206 -14.25 -13.05 15.86
N ALA A 207 -14.09 -11.77 16.20
CA ALA A 207 -14.75 -10.65 15.51
C ALA A 207 -14.45 -10.63 14.01
N ARG A 208 -13.24 -11.05 13.58
CA ARG A 208 -12.84 -11.12 12.17
C ARG A 208 -13.74 -12.07 11.38
N SER A 209 -13.81 -13.33 11.82
CA SER A 209 -14.61 -14.38 11.19
C SER A 209 -16.11 -14.09 11.27
N ASN A 210 -16.58 -13.59 12.42
CA ASN A 210 -17.99 -13.24 12.60
C ASN A 210 -18.41 -12.06 11.69
N SER A 211 -17.54 -11.06 11.54
CA SER A 211 -17.80 -9.93 10.65
C SER A 211 -17.86 -10.38 9.19
N LEU A 212 -16.98 -11.28 8.76
CA LEU A 212 -17.05 -11.90 7.43
C LEU A 212 -18.38 -12.63 7.23
N ASN A 213 -18.78 -13.47 8.19
CA ASN A 213 -20.02 -14.23 8.11
C ASN A 213 -21.26 -13.33 8.07
N TYR A 214 -21.29 -12.26 8.87
CA TYR A 214 -22.36 -11.26 8.84
C TYR A 214 -22.40 -10.51 7.51
N LEU A 215 -21.25 -10.01 7.05
CA LEU A 215 -21.19 -9.27 5.80
C LEU A 215 -21.58 -10.16 4.61
N GLY A 216 -21.22 -11.45 4.64
CA GLY A 216 -21.52 -12.41 3.59
C GLY A 216 -22.86 -13.12 3.70
N GLY A 217 -23.58 -13.01 4.82
CA GLY A 217 -24.91 -13.60 4.98
C GLY A 217 -25.87 -13.17 3.86
N GLY A 218 -26.54 -14.15 3.27
CA GLY A 218 -27.47 -13.98 2.16
C GLY A 218 -26.80 -13.92 0.79
N SER A 219 -25.47 -14.04 0.72
CA SER A 219 -24.73 -14.19 -0.53
C SER A 219 -24.79 -15.63 -1.05
N THR A 220 -24.24 -15.86 -2.24
CA THR A 220 -24.13 -17.22 -2.81
C THR A 220 -23.21 -18.16 -2.01
N TYR A 221 -22.33 -17.64 -1.15
CA TYR A 221 -21.41 -18.44 -0.34
C TYR A 221 -21.95 -18.72 1.08
N ILE A 222 -22.84 -17.87 1.58
CA ILE A 222 -23.49 -18.01 2.90
C ILE A 222 -25.01 -17.79 2.72
N PRO A 223 -25.72 -18.64 1.95
CA PRO A 223 -27.10 -18.39 1.52
C PRO A 223 -28.11 -18.41 2.66
N ASP A 224 -27.90 -19.28 3.65
CA ASP A 224 -28.86 -19.57 4.71
C ASP A 224 -28.61 -18.71 5.98
N SER A 225 -28.18 -17.46 5.81
CA SER A 225 -27.91 -16.53 6.92
C SER A 225 -28.32 -15.12 6.55
N GLN A 226 -28.72 -14.32 7.53
CA GLN A 226 -29.00 -12.89 7.33
C GLN A 226 -27.68 -12.12 7.33
N GLY A 227 -27.59 -11.09 6.49
CA GLY A 227 -26.34 -10.34 6.34
C GLY A 227 -26.39 -9.26 5.27
N THR A 228 -25.22 -8.83 4.80
CA THR A 228 -25.10 -7.75 3.81
C THR A 228 -24.79 -8.26 2.39
N HIS A 229 -24.97 -9.56 2.12
CA HIS A 229 -24.89 -10.17 0.79
C HIS A 229 -23.55 -10.03 0.05
N VAL A 230 -22.43 -9.76 0.75
CA VAL A 230 -21.11 -9.67 0.10
C VAL A 230 -20.59 -11.09 -0.20
N PRO A 231 -20.33 -11.46 -1.47
CA PRO A 231 -19.96 -12.83 -1.82
C PRO A 231 -18.46 -13.10 -1.58
N PHE A 232 -18.04 -13.18 -0.32
CA PHE A 232 -16.66 -13.58 0.00
C PHE A 232 -16.42 -15.03 -0.42
N GLU A 233 -15.33 -15.27 -1.14
CA GLU A 233 -15.00 -16.62 -1.65
C GLU A 233 -14.08 -17.40 -0.69
N LEU A 234 -13.29 -16.69 0.13
CA LEU A 234 -12.32 -17.26 1.05
C LEU A 234 -11.90 -16.25 2.14
N SER A 235 -11.19 -16.74 3.15
CA SER A 235 -10.53 -15.92 4.19
C SER A 235 -9.08 -16.37 4.38
N VAL A 236 -8.12 -15.43 4.44
CA VAL A 236 -6.73 -15.74 4.80
C VAL A 236 -6.31 -14.88 5.97
N ALA A 237 -5.91 -15.54 7.05
CA ALA A 237 -5.24 -14.92 8.18
C ALA A 237 -3.72 -14.97 7.93
N VAL A 238 -3.06 -13.80 7.97
CA VAL A 238 -1.62 -13.67 7.73
C VAL A 238 -0.93 -13.35 9.06
N HIS A 239 -0.12 -14.28 9.54
CA HIS A 239 0.51 -14.24 10.87
C HIS A 239 2.03 -14.46 10.76
N SER A 240 2.70 -14.29 11.90
CA SER A 240 4.05 -14.79 12.15
C SER A 240 4.02 -15.68 13.40
N ASP A 241 4.83 -16.73 13.40
CA ASP A 241 4.85 -17.74 14.46
C ASP A 241 5.96 -17.49 15.48
N ALA A 242 5.88 -18.18 16.61
CA ALA A 242 6.92 -18.22 17.62
C ALA A 242 7.78 -19.47 17.46
N GLY A 243 9.05 -19.28 17.09
CA GLY A 243 10.02 -20.36 17.01
C GLY A 243 11.45 -19.84 17.03
N ILE A 244 12.40 -20.67 17.48
CA ILE A 244 13.80 -20.28 17.55
C ILE A 244 14.65 -21.40 16.92
N ALA A 245 15.60 -21.01 16.07
CA ALA A 245 16.61 -21.90 15.53
C ALA A 245 18.00 -21.48 16.01
N SER A 246 18.96 -22.41 15.99
CA SER A 246 20.35 -22.11 16.28
C SER A 246 21.07 -21.58 15.04
N GLY A 247 21.90 -20.55 15.20
CA GLY A 247 22.68 -19.98 14.11
C GLY A 247 21.83 -19.25 13.07
N ASN A 248 22.27 -19.25 11.81
CA ASN A 248 21.67 -18.48 10.71
C ASN A 248 20.57 -19.26 9.95
N GLU A 249 19.88 -20.16 10.65
CA GLU A 249 18.84 -21.01 10.09
C GLU A 249 17.50 -20.27 9.98
N VAL A 250 16.79 -20.53 8.89
CA VAL A 250 15.42 -20.03 8.67
C VAL A 250 14.44 -21.07 9.19
N ILE A 251 13.50 -20.63 10.04
CA ILE A 251 12.40 -21.47 10.50
C ILE A 251 11.37 -21.64 9.39
N GLY A 252 11.01 -20.54 8.73
CA GLY A 252 10.17 -20.56 7.54
C GLY A 252 8.68 -20.67 7.85
N THR A 253 7.92 -21.22 6.91
CA THR A 253 6.47 -21.00 6.82
C THR A 253 5.67 -22.25 7.19
N LEU A 254 4.68 -22.11 8.07
CA LEU A 254 3.66 -23.12 8.33
C LEU A 254 2.28 -22.63 7.90
N ALA A 255 1.32 -23.54 7.78
CA ALA A 255 -0.08 -23.17 7.55
C ALA A 255 -1.03 -23.93 8.48
N VAL A 256 -2.19 -23.34 8.76
CA VAL A 256 -3.25 -23.97 9.55
C VAL A 256 -4.56 -23.90 8.77
N HIS A 257 -5.34 -24.97 8.84
CA HIS A 257 -6.71 -25.03 8.37
C HIS A 257 -7.57 -25.78 9.39
N THR A 258 -8.88 -25.82 9.15
CA THR A 258 -9.80 -26.64 9.94
C THR A 258 -10.77 -27.36 8.99
N THR A 259 -10.81 -28.70 9.01
CA THR A 259 -11.75 -29.47 8.17
C THR A 259 -13.11 -29.71 8.82
N GLU A 260 -13.22 -29.54 10.13
CA GLU A 260 -14.46 -29.72 10.91
C GLU A 260 -14.76 -28.48 11.77
N ASN A 261 -15.99 -27.97 11.72
CA ASN A 261 -16.41 -26.88 12.61
C ASN A 261 -16.83 -27.39 14.01
N ASP A 262 -17.31 -26.49 14.88
CA ASP A 262 -17.75 -26.83 16.25
C ASP A 262 -18.89 -27.87 16.31
N THR A 263 -19.62 -28.07 15.21
CA THR A 263 -20.70 -29.07 15.09
C THR A 263 -20.26 -30.34 14.35
N ALA A 264 -18.95 -30.53 14.14
CA ALA A 264 -18.37 -31.59 13.31
C ALA A 264 -18.86 -31.58 11.85
N ALA A 265 -19.29 -30.42 11.33
CA ALA A 265 -19.68 -30.28 9.94
C ALA A 265 -18.44 -30.18 9.05
N VAL A 266 -18.44 -30.96 7.96
CA VAL A 266 -17.35 -31.07 6.98
C VAL A 266 -17.62 -30.29 5.68
N THR A 267 -18.72 -29.53 5.64
CA THR A 267 -19.13 -28.70 4.52
C THR A 267 -19.48 -27.30 5.01
N PHE A 268 -19.15 -26.28 4.23
CA PHE A 268 -19.65 -24.91 4.39
C PHE A 268 -21.14 -24.83 4.03
N ARG A 269 -21.78 -23.71 4.40
CA ARG A 269 -23.19 -23.43 4.06
C ARG A 269 -23.48 -23.41 2.57
N SER A 270 -22.50 -23.07 1.73
CA SER A 270 -22.58 -23.16 0.27
C SER A 270 -22.60 -24.60 -0.28
N GLY A 271 -22.35 -25.60 0.56
CA GLY A 271 -22.14 -26.99 0.17
C GLY A 271 -20.70 -27.31 -0.25
N ILE A 272 -19.80 -26.31 -0.30
CA ILE A 272 -18.38 -26.55 -0.55
C ILE A 272 -17.79 -27.37 0.60
N SER A 273 -16.98 -28.38 0.28
CA SER A 273 -16.27 -29.18 1.28
C SER A 273 -15.26 -28.31 2.06
N ARG A 274 -15.19 -28.49 3.38
CA ARG A 274 -14.18 -27.83 4.21
C ARG A 274 -12.75 -28.30 3.92
N TYR A 275 -12.57 -29.39 3.17
CA TYR A 275 -11.26 -29.76 2.61
C TYR A 275 -10.70 -28.70 1.65
N ALA A 276 -11.53 -27.82 1.07
CA ALA A 276 -11.05 -26.68 0.30
C ALA A 276 -10.14 -25.74 1.13
N SER A 277 -10.30 -25.69 2.46
CA SER A 277 -9.38 -25.00 3.37
C SER A 277 -8.00 -25.67 3.42
N SER A 278 -7.94 -27.00 3.32
CA SER A 278 -6.69 -27.76 3.26
C SER A 278 -5.94 -27.53 1.94
N ASP A 279 -6.68 -27.49 0.83
CA ASP A 279 -6.13 -27.15 -0.48
C ASP A 279 -5.59 -25.72 -0.50
N LEU A 280 -6.33 -24.75 0.06
CA LEU A 280 -5.90 -23.36 0.20
C LEU A 280 -4.61 -23.25 1.04
N ALA A 281 -4.59 -23.86 2.24
CA ALA A 281 -3.42 -23.86 3.12
C ALA A 281 -2.19 -24.50 2.46
N SER A 282 -2.38 -25.62 1.77
CA SER A 282 -1.32 -26.31 1.04
C SER A 282 -0.75 -25.46 -0.09
N LEU A 283 -1.61 -24.81 -0.87
CA LEU A 283 -1.21 -23.96 -1.99
C LEU A 283 -0.49 -22.69 -1.52
N LEU A 284 -0.98 -22.07 -0.45
CA LEU A 284 -0.34 -20.93 0.21
C LEU A 284 1.09 -21.25 0.63
N GLN A 285 1.25 -22.28 1.48
CA GLN A 285 2.57 -22.65 1.99
C GLN A 285 3.51 -23.07 0.86
N TYR A 286 3.06 -23.93 -0.04
CA TYR A 286 3.88 -24.41 -1.15
C TYR A 286 4.37 -23.24 -2.01
N THR A 287 3.48 -22.34 -2.43
CA THR A 287 3.84 -21.21 -3.30
C THR A 287 4.81 -20.27 -2.59
N VAL A 288 4.55 -19.92 -1.32
CA VAL A 288 5.44 -19.06 -0.52
C VAL A 288 6.84 -19.67 -0.39
N CYS A 289 6.95 -20.91 0.07
CA CYS A 289 8.25 -21.56 0.25
C CYS A 289 9.00 -21.72 -1.08
N ASN A 290 8.31 -22.12 -2.14
CA ASN A 290 8.91 -22.32 -3.46
C ASN A 290 9.45 -21.01 -4.03
N ASP A 291 8.65 -19.95 -4.04
CA ASP A 291 9.02 -18.69 -4.64
C ASP A 291 10.13 -17.99 -3.87
N LEU A 292 10.00 -17.94 -2.54
CA LEU A 292 11.06 -17.39 -1.69
C LEU A 292 12.36 -18.17 -1.86
N SER A 293 12.30 -19.50 -1.96
CA SER A 293 13.51 -20.29 -2.14
C SER A 293 14.24 -19.96 -3.44
N GLN A 294 13.48 -19.83 -4.54
CA GLN A 294 14.04 -19.50 -5.85
C GLN A 294 14.54 -18.05 -5.92
N SER A 295 13.78 -17.10 -5.37
CA SER A 295 14.17 -15.68 -5.39
C SER A 295 15.35 -15.36 -4.49
N LEU A 296 15.49 -16.05 -3.35
CA LEU A 296 16.58 -15.82 -2.39
C LEU A 296 17.83 -16.66 -2.68
N GLY A 297 17.75 -17.65 -3.57
CA GLY A 297 18.85 -18.59 -3.84
C GLY A 297 19.23 -19.45 -2.62
N ARG A 298 18.33 -19.58 -1.64
CA ARG A 298 18.47 -20.40 -0.43
C ARG A 298 17.14 -21.07 -0.10
N THR A 299 17.15 -22.22 0.56
CA THR A 299 15.90 -22.85 1.01
C THR A 299 15.18 -21.96 2.03
N TRP A 300 13.93 -21.62 1.73
CA TRP A 300 12.95 -21.12 2.68
C TRP A 300 12.14 -22.30 3.21
N THR A 301 12.38 -22.66 4.47
CA THR A 301 11.91 -23.92 5.06
C THR A 301 10.38 -24.04 4.99
N ARG A 302 9.91 -25.20 4.50
CA ARG A 302 8.51 -25.59 4.52
C ARG A 302 8.23 -26.39 5.78
N ARG A 303 7.36 -25.87 6.64
CA ARG A 303 6.98 -26.49 7.92
C ARG A 303 5.68 -27.27 7.80
N GLU A 304 5.02 -27.56 8.91
CA GLU A 304 3.79 -28.33 8.97
C GLU A 304 2.60 -27.60 8.32
N ILE A 305 1.61 -28.41 7.90
CA ILE A 305 0.25 -27.96 7.63
C ILE A 305 -0.62 -28.60 8.70
N PHE A 306 -1.18 -27.79 9.59
CA PHE A 306 -1.98 -28.28 10.70
C PHE A 306 -3.47 -28.23 10.38
N ASP A 307 -4.16 -29.35 10.60
CA ASP A 307 -5.61 -29.36 10.78
C ASP A 307 -5.90 -29.17 12.26
N ARG A 308 -6.18 -27.92 12.66
CA ARG A 308 -6.37 -27.55 14.07
C ARG A 308 -7.50 -26.57 14.24
N ASN A 309 -8.03 -26.58 15.45
CA ASN A 309 -9.18 -25.79 15.80
C ASN A 309 -8.82 -24.34 16.19
N TYR A 310 -8.49 -23.51 15.18
CA TYR A 310 -8.22 -22.08 15.33
C TYR A 310 -9.45 -21.29 14.88
N SER A 311 -9.76 -20.19 15.56
CA SER A 311 -10.99 -19.44 15.27
C SER A 311 -11.01 -18.87 13.85
N GLU A 312 -9.87 -18.37 13.37
CA GLU A 312 -9.72 -17.78 12.05
C GLU A 312 -9.92 -18.77 10.89
N THR A 313 -9.93 -20.08 11.15
CA THR A 313 -10.15 -21.14 10.15
C THR A 313 -11.37 -22.02 10.46
N ARG A 314 -11.79 -22.07 11.73
CA ARG A 314 -12.98 -22.79 12.18
C ARG A 314 -14.26 -22.00 11.91
N LEU A 315 -14.30 -20.72 12.26
CA LEU A 315 -15.54 -19.93 12.24
C LEU A 315 -15.97 -19.42 10.86
N PRO A 316 -15.06 -19.07 9.90
CA PRO A 316 -15.50 -18.61 8.59
C PRO A 316 -16.37 -19.66 7.88
N GLU A 317 -17.45 -19.22 7.27
CA GLU A 317 -18.36 -20.04 6.46
C GLU A 317 -17.91 -20.16 4.99
N VAL A 318 -16.61 -19.93 4.76
CA VAL A 318 -15.93 -19.98 3.47
C VAL A 318 -14.56 -20.66 3.65
N PRO A 319 -13.94 -21.22 2.59
CA PRO A 319 -12.58 -21.74 2.64
C PRO A 319 -11.62 -20.76 3.34
N SER A 320 -10.87 -21.26 4.32
CA SER A 320 -10.06 -20.41 5.19
C SER A 320 -8.77 -21.06 5.65
N ALA A 321 -7.71 -20.25 5.75
CA ALA A 321 -6.41 -20.70 6.20
C ALA A 321 -5.69 -19.61 6.99
N ILE A 322 -4.86 -20.02 7.96
CA ILE A 322 -3.79 -19.18 8.51
C ILE A 322 -2.50 -19.52 7.77
N ILE A 323 -1.76 -18.50 7.37
CA ILE A 323 -0.36 -18.64 6.97
C ILE A 323 0.51 -17.98 8.03
N GLU A 324 1.36 -18.78 8.66
CA GLU A 324 2.42 -18.30 9.52
C GLU A 324 3.66 -18.07 8.65
N MET A 325 3.87 -16.82 8.24
CA MET A 325 4.81 -16.45 7.20
C MET A 325 6.26 -16.80 7.54
N LEU A 326 6.66 -16.50 8.77
CA LEU A 326 8.02 -16.57 9.30
C LEU A 326 7.96 -16.64 10.83
N SER A 327 9.09 -16.88 11.49
CA SER A 327 9.16 -16.79 12.96
C SER A 327 9.61 -15.41 13.45
N HIS A 328 8.77 -14.73 14.23
CA HIS A 328 9.11 -13.42 14.81
C HIS A 328 10.07 -13.50 16.01
N GLN A 329 10.31 -14.69 16.56
CA GLN A 329 11.30 -14.91 17.62
C GLN A 329 12.68 -15.32 17.08
N ASN A 330 12.79 -15.59 15.78
CA ASN A 330 14.03 -16.01 15.13
C ASN A 330 14.67 -14.82 14.41
N PHE A 331 15.88 -14.43 14.84
CA PHE A 331 16.60 -13.29 14.28
C PHE A 331 16.81 -13.41 12.76
N THR A 332 17.18 -14.61 12.27
CA THR A 332 17.38 -14.85 10.84
C THR A 332 16.11 -14.58 10.03
N ASP A 333 14.95 -15.04 10.51
CA ASP A 333 13.67 -14.79 9.86
C ASP A 333 13.33 -13.29 9.89
N MET A 334 13.56 -12.61 11.02
CA MET A 334 13.29 -11.18 11.16
C MET A 334 14.20 -10.27 10.31
N ARG A 335 15.41 -10.71 9.96
CA ARG A 335 16.23 -10.01 8.95
C ARG A 335 15.50 -9.89 7.61
N TYR A 336 14.77 -10.93 7.22
CA TYR A 336 13.90 -10.89 6.05
C TYR A 336 12.58 -10.17 6.35
N GLY A 337 11.98 -10.41 7.52
CA GLY A 337 10.73 -9.80 7.95
C GLY A 337 10.74 -8.27 7.93
N HIS A 338 11.89 -7.64 8.21
CA HIS A 338 12.04 -6.19 8.12
C HIS A 338 12.41 -5.66 6.71
N ASP A 339 12.90 -6.49 5.79
CA ASP A 339 13.30 -6.04 4.45
C ASP A 339 12.08 -5.82 3.54
N PRO A 340 11.81 -4.59 3.05
CA PRO A 340 10.68 -4.33 2.15
C PRO A 340 10.72 -5.13 0.85
N ASN A 341 11.90 -5.53 0.36
CA ASN A 341 12.01 -6.37 -0.83
C ASN A 341 11.50 -7.78 -0.56
N PHE A 342 11.83 -8.35 0.60
CA PHE A 342 11.26 -9.63 1.02
C PHE A 342 9.75 -9.54 1.21
N LYS A 343 9.26 -8.46 1.84
CA LYS A 343 7.81 -8.20 1.99
C LYS A 343 7.09 -8.20 0.63
N PHE A 344 7.71 -7.64 -0.42
CA PHE A 344 7.16 -7.72 -1.78
C PHE A 344 7.13 -9.16 -2.31
N LEU A 345 8.22 -9.92 -2.16
CA LEU A 345 8.30 -11.30 -2.64
C LEU A 345 7.25 -12.20 -1.98
N ILE A 346 7.14 -12.17 -0.65
CA ILE A 346 6.17 -13.00 0.07
C ILE A 346 4.73 -12.58 -0.24
N SER A 347 4.45 -11.28 -0.33
CA SER A 347 3.12 -10.77 -0.72
C SER A 347 2.74 -11.22 -2.13
N ARG A 348 3.69 -11.20 -3.07
CA ARG A 348 3.48 -11.71 -4.43
C ARG A 348 3.19 -13.21 -4.42
N ALA A 349 3.91 -13.99 -3.63
CA ALA A 349 3.68 -15.44 -3.53
C ALA A 349 2.29 -15.77 -2.92
N ILE A 350 1.88 -15.07 -1.85
CA ILE A 350 0.54 -15.20 -1.25
C ILE A 350 -0.55 -14.84 -2.27
N TYR A 351 -0.40 -13.72 -2.98
CA TYR A 351 -1.31 -13.31 -4.06
C TYR A 351 -1.47 -14.41 -5.12
N LYS A 352 -0.36 -15.00 -5.58
CA LYS A 352 -0.38 -16.06 -6.60
C LYS A 352 -1.09 -17.31 -6.11
N ALA A 353 -0.89 -17.71 -4.86
CA ALA A 353 -1.61 -18.83 -4.26
C ALA A 353 -3.12 -18.57 -4.19
N ILE A 354 -3.54 -17.39 -3.71
CA ILE A 354 -4.95 -16.98 -3.66
C ILE A 354 -5.57 -16.99 -5.07
N LEU A 355 -4.90 -16.36 -6.04
CA LEU A 355 -5.36 -16.31 -7.42
C LEU A 355 -5.55 -17.71 -8.01
N ARG A 356 -4.56 -18.59 -7.84
CA ARG A 356 -4.63 -19.97 -8.33
C ARG A 356 -5.75 -20.77 -7.66
N PHE A 357 -5.95 -20.59 -6.36
CA PHE A 357 -7.06 -21.22 -5.62
C PHE A 357 -8.41 -20.77 -6.21
N VAL A 358 -8.65 -19.46 -6.29
CA VAL A 358 -9.90 -18.90 -6.82
C VAL A 358 -10.13 -19.36 -8.26
N CYS A 359 -9.13 -19.24 -9.14
CA CYS A 359 -9.26 -19.67 -10.53
C CYS A 359 -9.59 -21.17 -10.65
N ASN A 360 -9.02 -22.01 -9.79
CA ASN A 360 -9.32 -23.45 -9.75
C ASN A 360 -10.77 -23.71 -9.32
N GLN A 361 -11.24 -23.04 -8.26
CA GLN A 361 -12.62 -23.15 -7.78
C GLN A 361 -13.66 -22.78 -8.86
N HIS A 362 -13.32 -21.85 -9.76
CA HIS A 362 -14.17 -21.45 -10.88
C HIS A 362 -13.91 -22.19 -12.19
N GLY A 363 -12.91 -23.09 -12.25
CA GLY A 363 -12.52 -23.80 -13.48
C GLY A 363 -11.99 -22.87 -14.59
N THR A 364 -11.33 -21.77 -14.20
CA THR A 364 -10.80 -20.74 -15.10
C THR A 364 -9.27 -20.74 -15.15
N SER A 365 -8.69 -20.15 -16.20
CA SER A 365 -7.25 -19.93 -16.32
C SER A 365 -6.76 -18.82 -15.39
N CYS A 366 -5.59 -19.01 -14.78
CA CYS A 366 -4.92 -18.03 -13.91
C CYS A 366 -3.92 -17.18 -14.71
N THR A 367 -4.09 -15.85 -14.69
CA THR A 367 -3.11 -14.88 -15.24
C THR A 367 -2.61 -13.98 -14.11
N VAL A 368 -1.31 -14.03 -13.82
CA VAL A 368 -0.69 -13.21 -12.76
C VAL A 368 -0.50 -11.78 -13.28
N GLN A 369 -0.69 -10.77 -12.43
CA GLN A 369 -0.44 -9.37 -12.82
C GLN A 369 1.06 -9.11 -13.10
N PRO A 370 1.41 -8.18 -14.00
CA PRO A 370 2.80 -7.91 -14.36
C PRO A 370 3.60 -7.27 -13.23
N LEU A 371 4.93 -7.34 -13.36
CA LEU A 371 5.87 -6.56 -12.55
C LEU A 371 5.95 -5.11 -13.07
N PRO A 372 6.36 -4.15 -12.22
CA PRO A 372 6.59 -2.76 -12.65
C PRO A 372 7.58 -2.69 -13.81
N ILE A 373 7.37 -1.71 -14.69
CA ILE A 373 8.31 -1.43 -15.79
C ILE A 373 9.68 -1.00 -15.26
N ARG A 374 10.70 -1.16 -16.09
CA ARG A 374 12.09 -0.74 -15.81
C ARG A 374 12.59 0.21 -16.87
N ASN A 375 13.76 0.80 -16.64
CA ASN A 375 14.43 1.71 -17.58
C ASN A 375 13.53 2.89 -18.03
N PHE A 376 12.77 3.47 -17.11
CA PHE A 376 11.89 4.59 -17.44
C PHE A 376 12.69 5.86 -17.74
N ALA A 377 12.32 6.55 -18.81
CA ALA A 377 12.85 7.86 -19.14
C ALA A 377 11.76 8.78 -19.69
N ALA A 378 11.89 10.06 -19.39
CA ALA A 378 11.06 11.14 -19.91
C ALA A 378 11.98 12.24 -20.45
N CYS A 379 12.18 12.25 -21.77
CA CYS A 379 13.16 13.11 -22.44
C CYS A 379 12.49 14.08 -23.42
N LEU A 380 12.87 15.35 -23.37
CA LEU A 380 12.49 16.33 -24.39
C LEU A 380 13.06 15.94 -25.76
N GLN A 381 12.27 16.19 -26.78
CA GLN A 381 12.64 16.01 -28.18
C GLN A 381 12.85 17.39 -28.83
N PRO A 382 13.59 17.47 -29.96
CA PRO A 382 13.82 18.73 -30.66
C PRO A 382 12.53 19.45 -31.11
N ASP A 383 11.42 18.73 -31.27
CA ASP A 383 10.10 19.29 -31.62
C ASP A 383 9.32 19.83 -30.40
N GLY A 384 9.93 19.80 -29.21
CA GLY A 384 9.34 20.28 -27.95
C GLY A 384 8.41 19.28 -27.26
N LYS A 385 8.21 18.07 -27.82
CA LYS A 385 7.45 17.01 -27.16
C LYS A 385 8.31 16.24 -26.17
N VAL A 386 7.64 15.53 -25.26
CA VAL A 386 8.28 14.58 -24.35
C VAL A 386 8.17 13.19 -24.94
N LEU A 387 9.30 12.52 -25.13
CA LEU A 387 9.37 11.09 -25.37
C LEU A 387 9.46 10.36 -24.02
N LEU A 388 8.42 9.59 -23.70
CA LEU A 388 8.45 8.59 -22.65
C LEU A 388 8.92 7.27 -23.24
N SER A 389 9.81 6.56 -22.55
CA SER A 389 10.27 5.22 -22.95
C SER A 389 10.51 4.33 -21.74
N TRP A 390 10.24 3.04 -21.87
CA TRP A 390 10.44 2.04 -20.82
C TRP A 390 10.69 0.65 -21.40
N LEU A 391 10.96 -0.32 -20.53
CA LEU A 391 11.05 -1.73 -20.85
C LEU A 391 10.14 -2.57 -19.92
N PRO A 392 9.60 -3.70 -20.40
CA PRO A 392 8.96 -4.67 -19.52
C PRO A 392 9.96 -5.29 -18.54
N THR A 393 9.43 -5.76 -17.42
CA THR A 393 10.16 -6.58 -16.45
C THR A 393 9.62 -8.00 -16.52
N ASP A 394 10.49 -8.94 -16.85
CA ASP A 394 10.13 -10.35 -16.90
C ASP A 394 10.06 -10.93 -15.48
N ASP A 395 9.00 -11.69 -15.19
CA ASP A 395 8.90 -12.50 -13.98
C ASP A 395 9.35 -13.92 -14.32
N SER A 396 10.54 -14.31 -13.84
CA SER A 396 11.10 -15.63 -14.09
C SER A 396 10.31 -16.76 -13.46
N LEU A 397 9.51 -16.48 -12.42
CA LEU A 397 8.67 -17.45 -11.74
C LEU A 397 7.26 -17.53 -12.34
N GLU A 398 6.83 -16.51 -13.09
CA GLU A 398 5.47 -16.42 -13.65
C GLU A 398 5.45 -15.92 -15.09
N PRO A 399 5.62 -16.80 -16.09
CA PRO A 399 5.51 -16.42 -17.50
C PRO A 399 4.17 -15.79 -17.88
N SER A 400 3.08 -16.09 -17.15
CA SER A 400 1.76 -15.47 -17.36
C SER A 400 1.72 -13.98 -16.98
N ALA A 401 2.70 -13.48 -16.22
CA ALA A 401 2.80 -12.08 -15.82
C ALA A 401 3.30 -11.14 -16.92
N ARG A 402 3.43 -11.62 -18.15
CA ARG A 402 3.82 -10.78 -19.28
C ARG A 402 2.77 -9.67 -19.52
N PRO A 403 3.19 -8.43 -19.78
CA PRO A 403 2.27 -7.33 -20.02
C PRO A 403 1.65 -7.36 -21.43
N ASP A 404 0.36 -7.02 -21.50
CA ASP A 404 -0.40 -6.81 -22.76
C ASP A 404 -0.41 -5.33 -23.18
N GLY A 405 0.00 -4.44 -22.28
CA GLY A 405 0.08 -3.01 -22.51
C GLY A 405 0.51 -2.25 -21.27
N TYR A 406 0.43 -0.93 -21.37
CA TYR A 406 0.85 0.00 -20.34
C TYR A 406 -0.18 1.11 -20.15
N ILE A 407 -0.24 1.69 -18.97
CA ILE A 407 -1.04 2.86 -18.64
C ILE A 407 -0.07 3.97 -18.25
N VAL A 408 -0.06 5.04 -19.04
CA VAL A 408 0.72 6.24 -18.76
C VAL A 408 -0.18 7.21 -18.00
N TYR A 409 0.21 7.55 -16.78
CA TYR A 409 -0.44 8.59 -15.99
C TYR A 409 0.36 9.87 -16.10
N MET A 410 -0.34 11.00 -16.18
CA MET A 410 0.24 12.33 -16.26
C MET A 410 -0.36 13.24 -15.19
N ARG A 411 0.48 14.08 -14.59
CA ARG A 411 0.01 15.23 -13.80
C ARG A 411 0.73 16.50 -14.19
N ARG A 412 0.03 17.61 -14.04
CA ARG A 412 0.58 18.96 -14.14
C ARG A 412 1.00 19.45 -12.75
N ASP A 413 1.97 20.37 -12.69
CA ASP A 413 2.34 21.06 -11.46
C ASP A 413 1.12 21.57 -10.67
N GLY A 414 1.02 21.15 -9.40
CA GLY A 414 -0.08 21.50 -8.50
C GLY A 414 -1.37 20.65 -8.62
N GLU A 415 -1.41 19.67 -9.52
CA GLU A 415 -2.56 18.77 -9.75
C GLU A 415 -2.23 17.31 -9.35
N ASP A 416 -3.26 16.47 -9.19
CA ASP A 416 -3.08 15.01 -9.04
C ASP A 416 -2.96 14.34 -10.43
N PHE A 417 -2.58 13.07 -10.45
CA PHE A 417 -2.54 12.26 -11.67
C PHE A 417 -3.94 12.08 -12.28
N ASP A 418 -3.98 12.12 -13.61
CA ASP A 418 -5.15 11.73 -14.39
C ASP A 418 -5.51 10.24 -14.22
N ASN A 419 -6.58 9.81 -14.89
CA ASN A 419 -7.02 8.41 -14.88
C ASN A 419 -6.15 7.48 -15.78
N GLY A 420 -5.08 8.03 -16.38
CA GLY A 420 -4.17 7.32 -17.26
C GLY A 420 -4.66 7.12 -18.70
N THR A 421 -3.70 6.95 -19.61
CA THR A 421 -3.91 6.65 -21.02
C THR A 421 -3.29 5.30 -21.36
N VAL A 422 -4.06 4.41 -22.01
CA VAL A 422 -3.62 3.08 -22.41
C VAL A 422 -2.72 3.14 -23.64
N ILE A 423 -1.57 2.48 -23.58
CA ILE A 423 -0.59 2.30 -24.64
C ILE A 423 -0.41 0.80 -24.91
N ARG A 424 -0.52 0.37 -26.18
CA ARG A 424 -0.39 -1.05 -26.60
C ARG A 424 0.58 -1.19 -27.76
N GLY A 425 1.23 -2.35 -27.85
CA GLY A 425 2.14 -2.71 -28.95
C GLY A 425 3.46 -1.94 -28.99
N THR A 426 3.72 -1.06 -28.03
CA THR A 426 4.95 -0.26 -27.92
C THR A 426 5.30 -0.01 -26.46
N THR A 427 6.56 0.31 -26.19
CA THR A 427 7.09 0.69 -24.88
C THR A 427 7.54 2.15 -24.85
N ALA A 428 6.94 2.99 -25.69
CA ALA A 428 7.20 4.41 -25.77
C ALA A 428 5.93 5.20 -26.10
N ALA A 429 5.89 6.46 -25.67
CA ALA A 429 4.82 7.41 -25.98
C ALA A 429 5.37 8.82 -26.18
N SER A 430 4.88 9.54 -27.19
CA SER A 430 5.23 10.95 -27.42
C SER A 430 4.08 11.84 -26.97
N ILE A 431 4.35 12.75 -26.04
CA ILE A 431 3.34 13.59 -25.37
C ILE A 431 3.69 15.06 -25.61
N SER A 432 2.69 15.84 -26.01
CA SER A 432 2.83 17.30 -26.14
C SER A 432 2.52 17.96 -24.79
N ILE A 433 3.42 18.81 -24.32
CA ILE A 433 3.24 19.59 -23.09
C ILE A 433 3.39 21.10 -23.37
N PRO A 434 2.62 21.97 -22.70
CA PRO A 434 2.89 23.40 -22.67
C PRO A 434 4.28 23.71 -22.11
N SER A 435 4.90 24.77 -22.62
CA SER A 435 6.13 25.32 -22.06
C SER A 435 5.91 25.94 -20.67
N ASP A 436 7.00 26.07 -19.92
CA ASP A 436 7.11 26.76 -18.63
C ASP A 436 6.28 26.14 -17.48
N VAL A 437 5.81 24.91 -17.67
CA VAL A 437 5.05 24.13 -16.69
C VAL A 437 5.70 22.75 -16.54
N ILE A 438 5.84 22.30 -15.28
CA ILE A 438 6.35 20.96 -14.99
C ILE A 438 5.23 19.94 -15.18
N TYR A 439 5.55 18.86 -15.87
CA TYR A 439 4.72 17.66 -15.97
C TYR A 439 5.45 16.48 -15.34
N SER A 440 4.70 15.64 -14.64
CA SER A 440 5.21 14.40 -14.06
C SER A 440 4.45 13.20 -14.60
N PHE A 441 5.15 12.09 -14.76
CA PHE A 441 4.67 10.88 -15.39
C PHE A 441 5.00 9.65 -14.55
N LYS A 442 4.11 8.66 -14.58
CA LYS A 442 4.39 7.30 -14.12
C LYS A 442 3.70 6.29 -15.02
N VAL A 443 4.23 5.08 -15.08
CA VAL A 443 3.74 4.02 -15.96
C VAL A 443 3.44 2.76 -15.16
N CYS A 444 2.27 2.18 -15.38
CA CYS A 444 1.94 0.82 -14.92
C CYS A 444 1.87 -0.12 -16.11
N ALA A 445 2.39 -1.33 -15.97
CA ALA A 445 2.10 -2.41 -16.90
C ALA A 445 0.75 -3.05 -16.55
N PHE A 446 0.06 -3.65 -17.53
CA PHE A 446 -1.15 -4.42 -17.26
C PHE A 446 -1.30 -5.62 -18.20
N ASN A 447 -2.06 -6.61 -17.74
CA ASN A 447 -2.60 -7.72 -18.51
C ASN A 447 -3.98 -8.08 -17.95
N GLU A 448 -4.59 -9.17 -18.42
CA GLU A 448 -5.88 -9.65 -17.91
C GLU A 448 -5.87 -9.98 -16.40
N GLY A 449 -4.69 -10.23 -15.81
CA GLY A 449 -4.50 -10.50 -14.38
C GLY A 449 -4.47 -9.26 -13.49
N GLY A 450 -4.39 -8.05 -14.06
CA GLY A 450 -4.41 -6.79 -13.32
C GLY A 450 -3.31 -5.81 -13.73
N LYS A 451 -3.03 -4.85 -12.84
CA LYS A 451 -2.05 -3.77 -13.05
C LYS A 451 -0.84 -3.96 -12.13
N SER A 452 0.36 -3.69 -12.65
CA SER A 452 1.58 -3.66 -11.83
C SER A 452 1.57 -2.48 -10.85
N PHE A 453 2.48 -2.50 -9.88
CA PHE A 453 2.85 -1.27 -9.16
C PHE A 453 3.38 -0.22 -10.17
N PRO A 454 3.25 1.07 -9.87
CA PRO A 454 3.74 2.12 -10.76
C PRO A 454 5.27 2.12 -10.81
N SER A 455 5.81 2.64 -11.90
CA SER A 455 7.19 3.12 -11.97
C SER A 455 7.45 4.22 -10.93
N GLU A 456 8.72 4.59 -10.77
CA GLU A 456 9.07 5.90 -10.23
C GLU A 456 8.44 7.04 -11.05
N GLU A 457 8.28 8.20 -10.41
CA GLU A 457 7.74 9.39 -11.06
C GLU A 457 8.88 10.22 -11.67
N LEU A 458 8.82 10.38 -12.99
CA LEU A 458 9.75 11.22 -13.73
C LEU A 458 9.07 12.54 -14.10
N SER A 459 9.84 13.62 -14.08
CA SER A 459 9.34 14.98 -14.37
C SER A 459 10.12 15.64 -15.49
N VAL A 460 9.44 16.48 -16.26
CA VAL A 460 9.99 17.21 -17.40
C VAL A 460 9.43 18.63 -17.42
N MET A 461 10.25 19.58 -17.87
CA MET A 461 9.78 20.91 -18.22
C MET A 461 10.54 21.44 -19.44
N HIS A 462 9.78 21.86 -20.45
CA HIS A 462 10.29 22.65 -21.57
C HIS A 462 10.21 24.14 -21.21
N ALA A 463 11.34 24.80 -20.95
CA ALA A 463 11.35 26.26 -20.75
C ALA A 463 11.32 26.98 -22.10
N SER A 464 10.44 27.97 -22.27
CA SER A 464 10.28 28.68 -23.55
C SER A 464 11.53 29.45 -23.97
N GLY A 465 12.34 29.89 -23.01
CA GLY A 465 13.63 30.56 -23.22
C GLY A 465 14.85 29.65 -23.11
N ALA A 466 14.67 28.33 -23.20
CA ALA A 466 15.76 27.37 -22.96
C ALA A 466 16.90 27.50 -23.97
N THR A 467 18.13 27.56 -23.45
CA THR A 467 19.36 27.42 -24.26
C THR A 467 20.19 26.21 -23.83
N LYS A 468 19.79 25.58 -22.72
CA LYS A 468 20.46 24.47 -22.07
C LYS A 468 19.42 23.51 -21.51
N GLU A 469 19.82 22.26 -21.36
CA GLU A 469 19.01 21.23 -20.75
C GLU A 469 19.81 20.46 -19.70
N VAL A 470 19.14 20.14 -18.59
CA VAL A 470 19.66 19.34 -17.49
C VAL A 470 19.00 17.96 -17.52
N MET A 471 19.78 16.90 -17.39
CA MET A 471 19.26 15.56 -17.14
C MET A 471 19.22 15.30 -15.63
N ILE A 472 18.03 15.09 -15.08
CA ILE A 472 17.85 14.66 -13.69
C ILE A 472 17.79 13.13 -13.65
N VAL A 473 18.73 12.51 -12.94
CA VAL A 473 18.78 11.06 -12.77
C VAL A 473 18.32 10.72 -11.37
N ASN A 474 17.20 10.01 -11.25
CA ASN A 474 16.79 9.48 -9.97
C ASN A 474 17.55 8.19 -9.65
N GLY A 475 18.55 8.30 -8.79
CA GLY A 475 19.35 7.20 -8.27
C GLY A 475 18.90 6.71 -6.89
N PHE A 476 17.87 7.31 -6.28
CA PHE A 476 17.41 6.92 -4.96
C PHE A 476 16.30 5.87 -5.05
N THR A 477 16.72 4.60 -5.08
CA THR A 477 15.83 3.45 -5.20
C THR A 477 15.83 2.54 -3.97
N ARG A 478 16.72 2.82 -3.00
CA ARG A 478 16.90 2.02 -1.79
C ARG A 478 15.60 1.78 -1.06
N LEU A 479 15.38 0.50 -0.75
CA LEU A 479 14.47 -0.02 0.24
C LEU A 479 15.25 -0.98 1.13
N SER A 480 15.21 -0.83 2.45
CA SER A 480 15.99 -1.71 3.34
C SER A 480 15.36 -1.83 4.71
N ALA A 481 15.69 -2.92 5.41
CA ALA A 481 15.51 -3.06 6.84
C ALA A 481 16.39 -2.05 7.61
N PRO A 482 16.21 -1.92 8.94
CA PRO A 482 17.14 -1.25 9.82
C PRO A 482 18.55 -1.82 9.76
N ALA A 483 19.52 -1.09 10.30
CA ALA A 483 20.89 -1.58 10.45
C ALA A 483 20.90 -2.87 11.28
N VAL A 484 21.44 -3.93 10.68
CA VAL A 484 21.59 -5.23 11.34
C VAL A 484 22.84 -5.23 12.20
N VAL A 485 22.68 -5.59 13.49
CA VAL A 485 23.78 -5.92 14.41
C VAL A 485 23.83 -7.44 14.51
N ASN A 486 24.96 -8.03 14.15
CA ASN A 486 25.19 -9.47 14.22
C ASN A 486 26.69 -9.76 14.37
N ASP A 487 27.25 -9.31 15.48
CA ASP A 487 28.69 -9.41 15.76
C ASP A 487 28.96 -9.57 17.26
N SER A 488 30.22 -9.39 17.69
CA SER A 488 30.61 -9.53 19.09
C SER A 488 29.90 -8.57 20.05
N ARG A 489 29.26 -7.50 19.54
CA ARG A 489 28.49 -6.52 20.32
C ARG A 489 27.07 -6.99 20.61
N GLY A 490 26.55 -7.98 19.87
CA GLY A 490 25.21 -8.52 20.05
C GLY A 490 24.51 -8.86 18.74
N MET A 491 23.20 -9.06 18.84
CA MET A 491 22.32 -9.46 17.75
C MET A 491 21.04 -8.61 17.78
N GLY A 492 20.63 -8.04 16.65
CA GLY A 492 19.42 -7.20 16.61
C GLY A 492 19.38 -6.16 15.50
N PHE A 493 18.53 -5.16 15.70
CA PHE A 493 18.27 -4.08 14.76
C PHE A 493 18.50 -2.71 15.41
N ASP A 494 19.48 -1.98 14.93
CA ASP A 494 19.87 -0.66 15.47
C ASP A 494 19.22 0.46 14.64
N LEU A 495 18.11 1.00 15.16
CA LEU A 495 17.36 2.07 14.50
C LEU A 495 18.09 3.41 14.50
N ASP A 496 19.04 3.64 15.43
CA ASP A 496 19.78 4.90 15.51
C ASP A 496 20.93 4.93 14.48
N ALA A 497 21.55 3.78 14.20
CA ALA A 497 22.54 3.66 13.13
C ALA A 497 21.91 3.81 11.74
N ASP A 498 20.77 3.16 11.51
CA ASP A 498 19.95 3.34 10.30
C ASP A 498 18.56 2.74 10.52
N LEU A 499 17.51 3.57 10.43
CA LEU A 499 16.11 3.12 10.55
C LEU A 499 15.66 2.23 9.37
N GLY A 500 16.44 2.18 8.29
CA GLY A 500 16.05 1.59 7.03
C GLY A 500 15.20 2.54 6.19
N VAL A 501 14.72 2.02 5.06
CA VAL A 501 13.90 2.79 4.11
C VAL A 501 12.73 1.92 3.65
N ALA A 502 11.53 2.23 4.15
CA ALA A 502 10.31 1.53 3.74
C ALA A 502 9.85 1.93 2.34
N TYR A 503 8.97 1.13 1.73
CA TYR A 503 8.25 1.53 0.51
C TYR A 503 7.18 2.56 0.89
N ARG A 504 7.34 3.82 0.44
CA ARG A 504 6.48 4.97 0.72
C ARG A 504 6.42 5.40 2.19
N GLN A 505 5.97 4.53 3.08
CA GLN A 505 5.84 4.76 4.53
C GLN A 505 5.57 3.44 5.27
N SER A 506 5.84 3.39 6.57
CA SER A 506 5.63 2.19 7.40
C SER A 506 5.34 2.55 8.86
N PRO A 507 4.36 1.91 9.51
CA PRO A 507 4.13 2.03 10.95
C PRO A 507 4.74 0.87 11.76
N GLU A 508 5.72 0.15 11.21
CA GLU A 508 6.13 -1.18 11.70
C GLU A 508 6.87 -1.21 13.05
N TYR A 509 7.34 -0.06 13.55
CA TYR A 509 8.18 -0.02 14.74
C TYR A 509 7.40 0.42 15.97
N CYS A 510 7.51 -0.37 17.05
CA CYS A 510 7.11 0.07 18.38
C CYS A 510 8.16 1.02 18.98
N GLY A 511 9.44 0.71 18.83
CA GLY A 511 10.54 1.48 19.41
C GLY A 511 11.92 0.92 19.08
N ARG A 512 12.97 1.50 19.67
CA ARG A 512 14.36 1.04 19.59
C ARG A 512 14.56 -0.27 20.34
N GLN A 513 15.33 -1.17 19.76
CA GLN A 513 15.82 -2.34 20.50
C GLN A 513 16.83 -1.86 21.57
N LEU A 514 16.60 -2.26 22.82
CA LEU A 514 17.43 -1.91 23.97
C LEU A 514 18.33 -3.06 24.42
N ASN A 515 17.92 -4.30 24.16
CA ASN A 515 18.67 -5.49 24.56
C ASN A 515 19.13 -6.30 23.34
N PHE A 516 20.43 -6.26 23.07
CA PHE A 516 21.09 -6.95 21.97
C PHE A 516 21.81 -8.24 22.42
N ASP A 517 21.72 -8.63 23.70
CA ASP A 517 22.43 -9.81 24.21
C ASP A 517 21.68 -11.10 23.81
N PRO A 518 22.23 -11.92 22.90
CA PRO A 518 21.57 -13.15 22.47
C PRO A 518 21.51 -14.24 23.57
N SER A 519 22.25 -14.06 24.66
CA SER A 519 22.24 -14.94 25.84
C SER A 519 21.21 -14.53 26.90
N ALA A 520 20.60 -13.35 26.75
CA ALA A 520 19.58 -12.85 27.65
C ALA A 520 18.34 -13.77 27.68
N THR A 521 17.52 -13.59 28.72
CA THR A 521 16.26 -14.33 28.85
C THR A 521 15.35 -14.02 27.66
N ARG A 522 14.43 -14.92 27.33
CA ARG A 522 13.44 -14.68 26.27
C ARG A 522 12.09 -14.30 26.88
N GLY A 523 12.12 -13.29 27.75
CA GLY A 523 10.95 -12.73 28.41
C GLY A 523 10.48 -11.45 27.73
N GLU A 524 9.27 -11.01 28.06
CA GLU A 524 8.65 -9.77 27.54
C GLU A 524 9.16 -8.49 28.23
N GLY A 525 10.00 -8.64 29.26
CA GLY A 525 10.55 -7.53 30.03
C GLY A 525 11.87 -6.97 29.47
N PRO A 526 12.40 -5.88 30.08
CA PRO A 526 13.65 -5.23 29.64
C PRO A 526 14.88 -6.15 29.57
N ASP A 527 14.91 -7.20 30.39
CA ASP A 527 15.99 -8.21 30.40
C ASP A 527 15.82 -9.26 29.28
N GLY A 528 14.84 -9.08 28.40
CA GLY A 528 14.51 -9.95 27.28
C GLY A 528 15.37 -9.68 26.04
N PHE A 529 15.90 -10.72 25.39
CA PHE A 529 16.56 -10.58 24.09
C PHE A 529 15.59 -9.96 23.05
N GLY A 530 16.00 -8.87 22.40
CA GLY A 530 15.17 -8.16 21.42
C GLY A 530 14.17 -7.20 22.03
N TYR A 531 14.17 -7.00 23.36
CA TYR A 531 13.29 -6.03 24.01
C TYR A 531 13.46 -4.64 23.39
N SER A 532 12.34 -4.00 23.08
CA SER A 532 12.27 -2.66 22.51
C SER A 532 11.34 -1.78 23.32
N ASP A 533 11.55 -0.47 23.32
CA ASP A 533 10.61 0.50 23.87
C ASP A 533 9.43 0.78 22.91
N THR A 534 8.64 1.83 23.19
CA THR A 534 7.32 2.09 22.59
C THR A 534 7.16 3.52 22.05
N GLU A 535 8.26 4.28 21.99
CA GLU A 535 8.32 5.69 21.57
C GLU A 535 7.95 5.93 20.10
N LEU A 536 7.95 4.89 19.26
CA LEU A 536 7.53 4.95 17.86
C LEU A 536 6.13 4.38 17.63
N GLN A 537 5.48 3.81 18.65
CA GLN A 537 4.15 3.22 18.52
C GLN A 537 3.15 4.24 17.95
N GLY A 538 2.39 3.82 16.93
CA GLY A 538 1.41 4.69 16.27
C GLY A 538 2.01 5.74 15.32
N THR A 539 3.34 5.78 15.17
CA THR A 539 4.01 6.72 14.27
C THR A 539 4.13 6.15 12.87
N MET A 540 3.70 6.92 11.87
CA MET A 540 3.93 6.60 10.47
C MET A 540 5.30 7.13 10.04
N ILE A 541 6.25 6.23 9.80
CA ILE A 541 7.60 6.57 9.36
C ILE A 541 7.63 6.76 7.85
N ALA A 542 8.21 7.86 7.38
CA ALA A 542 8.36 8.14 5.95
C ALA A 542 9.37 7.19 5.31
N GLY A 543 9.03 6.68 4.13
CA GLY A 543 9.89 5.82 3.30
C GLY A 543 10.24 6.48 1.97
N ASN A 544 10.65 5.68 1.00
CA ASN A 544 10.98 6.16 -0.33
C ASN A 544 9.72 6.47 -1.15
N THR A 545 9.57 7.72 -1.59
CA THR A 545 8.43 8.19 -2.39
C THR A 545 8.64 8.10 -3.91
N PHE A 546 9.87 7.83 -4.37
CA PHE A 546 10.19 7.67 -5.79
C PHE A 546 9.73 8.82 -6.70
N ASP A 547 9.67 10.06 -6.20
CA ASP A 547 9.14 11.24 -6.91
C ASP A 547 10.09 12.46 -6.87
N TYR A 548 11.36 12.24 -6.52
CA TYR A 548 12.36 13.29 -6.32
C TYR A 548 12.70 14.14 -7.56
N PRO A 549 12.61 13.65 -8.82
CA PRO A 549 12.83 14.50 -9.99
C PRO A 549 11.94 15.74 -10.03
N TYR A 550 10.72 15.67 -9.50
CA TYR A 550 9.83 16.82 -9.40
C TYR A 550 10.42 17.91 -8.47
N LEU A 551 10.97 17.52 -7.31
CA LEU A 551 11.55 18.45 -6.34
C LEU A 551 12.78 19.18 -6.90
N HIS A 552 13.69 18.45 -7.52
CA HIS A 552 14.88 19.00 -8.17
C HIS A 552 14.51 19.84 -9.40
N GLY A 553 13.59 19.32 -10.22
CA GLY A 553 13.04 20.03 -11.38
C GLY A 553 12.42 21.37 -11.01
N ARG A 554 11.72 21.47 -9.88
CA ARG A 554 11.21 22.74 -9.36
C ARG A 554 12.29 23.76 -9.02
N ALA A 555 13.46 23.32 -8.54
CA ALA A 555 14.58 24.22 -8.30
C ALA A 555 15.19 24.70 -9.62
N ILE A 556 15.38 23.80 -10.59
CA ILE A 556 15.89 24.11 -11.92
C ILE A 556 14.94 25.04 -12.68
N ALA A 557 13.63 24.81 -12.60
CA ALA A 557 12.59 25.59 -13.26
C ALA A 557 12.56 27.09 -12.89
N ARG A 558 13.17 27.47 -11.75
CA ARG A 558 13.35 28.87 -11.38
C ARG A 558 14.31 29.59 -12.33
N ASN A 559 15.21 28.86 -12.98
CA ASN A 559 16.03 29.36 -14.07
C ASN A 559 15.30 29.15 -15.41
N ARG A 560 14.63 30.20 -15.87
CA ARG A 560 13.82 30.21 -17.10
C ARG A 560 14.62 29.99 -18.40
N HIS A 561 15.94 29.83 -18.32
CA HIS A 561 16.83 29.54 -19.44
C HIS A 561 17.24 28.07 -19.54
N CYS A 562 16.76 27.21 -18.64
CA CYS A 562 17.06 25.79 -18.61
C CYS A 562 15.79 24.96 -18.68
N SER A 563 15.73 24.06 -19.65
CA SER A 563 14.82 22.92 -19.63
C SER A 563 15.40 21.80 -18.77
N PHE A 564 14.56 20.83 -18.40
CA PHE A 564 15.06 19.58 -17.84
C PHE A 564 14.24 18.39 -18.30
N SER A 565 14.95 17.27 -18.45
CA SER A 565 14.43 15.92 -18.63
C SER A 565 14.78 15.09 -17.41
N SER A 566 14.16 13.91 -17.27
CA SER A 566 14.56 12.98 -16.21
C SER A 566 14.51 11.51 -16.63
N CYS A 567 15.30 10.70 -15.93
CA CYS A 567 15.38 9.27 -16.16
C CYS A 567 15.64 8.50 -14.87
N SER A 568 15.29 7.21 -14.88
CA SER A 568 15.71 6.29 -13.85
C SER A 568 17.21 5.98 -13.95
N MET A 569 17.81 5.56 -12.84
CA MET A 569 19.16 5.01 -12.85
C MET A 569 19.31 3.87 -13.87
N ASP A 570 18.33 2.97 -13.96
CA ASP A 570 18.35 1.85 -14.90
C ASP A 570 18.34 2.29 -16.36
N ALA A 571 17.62 3.38 -16.69
CA ALA A 571 17.61 3.93 -18.04
C ALA A 571 18.98 4.48 -18.44
N LEU A 572 19.64 5.18 -17.52
CA LEU A 572 21.00 5.68 -17.72
C LEU A 572 22.00 4.53 -17.89
N VAL A 573 22.05 3.62 -16.92
CA VAL A 573 23.01 2.50 -16.88
C VAL A 573 22.75 1.53 -18.03
N GLY A 574 21.49 1.34 -18.41
CA GLY A 574 21.09 0.52 -19.56
C GLY A 574 21.39 1.13 -20.93
N GLY A 575 21.99 2.32 -21.01
CA GLY A 575 22.39 2.96 -22.26
C GLY A 575 21.24 3.64 -23.02
N GLY A 576 20.08 3.84 -22.39
CA GLY A 576 18.93 4.54 -22.98
C GLY A 576 19.09 6.05 -23.02
N ILE A 577 20.14 6.59 -22.38
CA ILE A 577 20.40 8.02 -22.23
C ILE A 577 21.83 8.33 -22.66
N ASP A 578 21.99 9.26 -23.61
CA ASP A 578 23.29 9.87 -23.90
C ASP A 578 23.47 11.14 -23.05
N LEU A 579 24.35 11.07 -22.05
CA LEU A 579 24.63 12.20 -21.16
C LEU A 579 25.20 13.41 -21.91
N ASN A 580 25.90 13.22 -23.04
CA ASN A 580 26.53 14.33 -23.77
C ASN A 580 25.53 15.23 -24.49
N SER A 581 24.27 14.78 -24.59
CA SER A 581 23.15 15.60 -25.04
C SER A 581 22.76 16.68 -24.01
N TYR A 582 23.23 16.58 -22.77
CA TYR A 582 22.83 17.45 -21.65
C TYR A 582 24.00 18.28 -21.12
N LYS A 583 23.73 19.55 -20.79
CA LYS A 583 24.76 20.48 -20.29
C LYS A 583 25.13 20.24 -18.83
N ALA A 584 24.20 19.70 -18.06
CA ALA A 584 24.48 19.23 -16.71
C ALA A 584 23.68 17.96 -16.41
N VAL A 585 24.19 17.16 -15.48
CA VAL A 585 23.51 16.02 -14.89
C VAL A 585 23.29 16.31 -13.41
N ASP A 586 22.06 16.13 -12.94
CA ASP A 586 21.69 16.19 -11.53
C ASP A 586 21.37 14.78 -11.05
N LEU A 587 22.26 14.18 -10.25
CA LEU A 587 22.18 12.82 -9.77
C LEU A 587 21.71 12.77 -8.31
N ILE A 588 20.52 12.18 -8.11
CA ILE A 588 19.84 12.13 -6.81
C ILE A 588 20.08 10.76 -6.16
N PHE A 589 20.82 10.70 -5.07
CA PHE A 589 21.00 9.48 -4.29
C PHE A 589 20.18 9.45 -3.00
N GLY A 590 19.77 10.58 -2.42
CA GLY A 590 18.95 10.56 -1.19
C GLY A 590 19.63 9.73 -0.06
N LEU A 591 19.00 8.62 0.35
CA LEU A 591 19.55 7.66 1.33
C LEU A 591 20.19 6.40 0.70
N GLN A 592 20.42 6.40 -0.61
CA GLN A 592 21.06 5.31 -1.34
C GLN A 592 22.43 4.96 -0.73
N LYS A 593 22.64 3.67 -0.45
CA LYS A 593 23.92 3.09 -0.04
C LYS A 593 23.86 1.57 -0.13
N ASP A 594 25.01 0.92 -0.18
CA ASP A 594 25.12 -0.52 0.03
C ASP A 594 24.68 -0.90 1.46
N CYS A 595 23.64 -1.74 1.57
CA CYS A 595 22.95 -2.05 2.81
C CYS A 595 23.46 -3.32 3.52
N GLY A 596 24.36 -4.07 2.89
CA GLY A 596 24.87 -5.33 3.43
C GLY A 596 23.73 -6.27 3.85
N GLU A 597 23.75 -6.73 5.09
CA GLU A 597 22.75 -7.66 5.65
C GLU A 597 21.33 -7.08 5.80
N SER A 598 21.17 -5.76 5.67
CA SER A 598 19.89 -5.06 5.86
C SER A 598 19.00 -5.08 4.61
N SER A 599 19.48 -5.64 3.49
CA SER A 599 18.64 -5.89 2.32
C SER A 599 19.14 -7.06 1.47
N ILE A 600 18.21 -7.77 0.85
CA ILE A 600 18.46 -8.79 -0.18
C ILE A 600 18.82 -8.17 -1.54
N VAL A 601 18.63 -6.86 -1.70
CA VAL A 601 18.98 -6.10 -2.92
C VAL A 601 20.14 -5.15 -2.62
N SER A 602 21.10 -5.05 -3.55
CA SER A 602 22.20 -4.09 -3.44
C SER A 602 21.77 -2.72 -3.96
N TYR A 603 22.01 -1.68 -3.15
CA TYR A 603 21.72 -0.29 -3.47
C TYR A 603 22.98 0.58 -3.48
N LYS A 604 24.09 0.03 -3.97
CA LYS A 604 25.36 0.77 -4.10
C LYS A 604 25.16 2.08 -4.87
N THR A 605 25.75 3.17 -4.38
CA THR A 605 25.72 4.49 -5.03
C THR A 605 26.48 4.48 -6.37
N PHE A 606 27.80 4.62 -6.34
CA PHE A 606 28.66 4.70 -7.52
C PHE A 606 29.14 3.32 -7.96
N THR A 607 28.25 2.56 -8.60
CA THR A 607 28.62 1.28 -9.23
C THR A 607 29.75 1.48 -10.26
N PRO A 608 30.56 0.45 -10.57
CA PRO A 608 31.64 0.58 -11.56
C PRO A 608 31.17 1.12 -12.92
N GLN A 609 29.99 0.68 -13.37
CA GLN A 609 29.40 1.14 -14.63
C GLN A 609 29.00 2.62 -14.57
N LEU A 610 28.36 3.05 -13.49
CA LEU A 610 27.98 4.46 -13.31
C LEU A 610 29.22 5.36 -13.22
N ARG A 611 30.26 4.95 -12.51
CA ARG A 611 31.53 5.70 -12.45
C ARG A 611 32.11 5.92 -13.84
N THR A 612 32.12 4.88 -14.68
CA THR A 612 32.63 4.97 -16.06
C THR A 612 31.82 5.96 -16.90
N LEU A 613 30.48 5.93 -16.80
CA LEU A 613 29.60 6.88 -17.50
C LEU A 613 29.86 8.33 -17.07
N ILE A 614 29.96 8.58 -15.76
CA ILE A 614 30.22 9.90 -15.20
C ILE A 614 31.60 10.41 -15.60
N GLU A 615 32.64 9.57 -15.49
CA GLU A 615 34.00 9.93 -15.90
C GLU A 615 34.06 10.37 -17.36
N ASN A 616 33.42 9.60 -18.25
CA ASN A 616 33.40 9.90 -19.68
C ASN A 616 32.64 11.20 -19.97
N TYR A 617 31.51 11.41 -19.31
CA TYR A 617 30.72 12.64 -19.43
C TYR A 617 31.51 13.88 -18.99
N LEU A 618 32.18 13.82 -17.84
CA LEU A 618 32.97 14.92 -17.30
C LEU A 618 34.22 15.21 -18.15
N LYS A 619 34.89 14.17 -18.68
CA LYS A 619 36.01 14.32 -19.63
C LYS A 619 35.62 15.06 -20.91
N GLN A 620 34.35 15.01 -21.32
CA GLN A 620 33.82 15.72 -22.48
C GLN A 620 33.32 17.14 -22.15
N GLY A 621 33.57 17.63 -20.93
CA GLY A 621 33.19 18.97 -20.50
C GLY A 621 31.77 19.07 -19.91
N GLY A 622 31.16 17.93 -19.57
CA GLY A 622 29.91 17.88 -18.82
C GLY A 622 30.03 18.47 -17.41
N SER A 623 28.89 18.79 -16.80
CA SER A 623 28.82 19.30 -15.42
C SER A 623 27.93 18.39 -14.56
N LEU A 624 28.38 18.06 -13.35
CA LEU A 624 27.67 17.13 -12.47
C LEU A 624 27.29 17.82 -11.15
N LEU A 625 26.03 17.67 -10.77
CA LEU A 625 25.55 17.85 -9.40
C LEU A 625 25.21 16.46 -8.84
N VAL A 626 25.65 16.18 -7.62
CA VAL A 626 25.28 14.95 -6.90
C VAL A 626 24.76 15.32 -5.52
N SER A 627 23.66 14.70 -5.10
CA SER A 627 23.08 14.88 -3.77
C SER A 627 22.81 13.53 -3.09
N GLY A 628 23.13 13.40 -1.81
CA GLY A 628 22.89 12.18 -1.04
C GLY A 628 23.59 12.16 0.31
N SER A 629 23.13 11.31 1.22
CA SER A 629 23.63 11.25 2.60
C SER A 629 24.88 10.38 2.77
N TYR A 630 25.14 9.46 1.83
CA TYR A 630 26.20 8.47 1.94
C TYR A 630 27.24 8.52 0.80
N LEU A 631 27.36 9.67 0.12
CA LEU A 631 28.26 9.84 -1.04
C LEU A 631 29.73 9.48 -0.73
N THR A 632 30.16 9.68 0.51
CA THR A 632 31.52 9.38 0.95
C THR A 632 31.62 8.01 1.62
N SER A 633 30.76 7.73 2.61
CA SER A 633 30.84 6.52 3.43
C SER A 633 30.52 5.23 2.66
N ASP A 634 29.81 5.32 1.55
CA ASP A 634 29.52 4.17 0.69
C ASP A 634 30.69 3.84 -0.26
N LEU A 635 31.69 4.71 -0.41
CA LEU A 635 32.91 4.46 -1.18
C LEU A 635 33.94 3.81 -0.26
N LYS A 636 34.17 2.49 -0.43
CA LYS A 636 34.87 1.65 0.55
C LYS A 636 36.28 1.22 0.09
N ASN A 637 36.49 1.10 -1.22
CA ASN A 637 37.75 0.57 -1.78
C ASN A 637 38.61 1.64 -2.46
N ARG A 638 39.88 1.31 -2.70
CA ARG A 638 40.86 2.24 -3.29
C ARG A 638 40.39 2.84 -4.62
N HIS A 639 39.84 2.05 -5.53
CA HIS A 639 39.35 2.55 -6.82
C HIS A 639 38.18 3.53 -6.66
N GLU A 640 37.34 3.32 -5.65
CA GLU A 640 36.23 4.23 -5.31
C GLU A 640 36.75 5.53 -4.68
N HIS A 641 37.77 5.45 -3.84
CA HIS A 641 38.45 6.64 -3.29
C HIS A 641 39.17 7.43 -4.39
N ASP A 642 39.82 6.75 -5.33
CA ASP A 642 40.48 7.38 -6.48
C ASP A 642 39.44 8.11 -7.34
N PHE A 643 38.26 7.52 -7.57
CA PHE A 643 37.15 8.18 -8.25
C PHE A 643 36.65 9.42 -7.49
N ALA A 644 36.43 9.31 -6.17
CA ALA A 644 36.05 10.46 -5.36
C ALA A 644 37.07 11.61 -5.46
N ALA A 645 38.36 11.30 -5.33
CA ALA A 645 39.42 12.29 -5.33
C ALA A 645 39.62 12.94 -6.70
N HIS A 646 39.67 12.15 -7.77
CA HIS A 646 40.04 12.64 -9.10
C HIS A 646 38.85 13.08 -9.96
N ILE A 647 37.64 12.62 -9.65
CA ILE A 647 36.44 12.87 -10.47
C ILE A 647 35.40 13.70 -9.72
N LEU A 648 35.16 13.41 -8.44
CA LEU A 648 34.23 14.18 -7.61
C LEU A 648 34.91 15.29 -6.80
N HIS A 649 36.24 15.31 -6.78
CA HIS A 649 37.09 16.33 -6.16
C HIS A 649 36.89 16.45 -4.64
N TYR A 650 36.65 15.32 -3.96
CA TYR A 650 36.72 15.24 -2.49
C TYR A 650 37.49 14.00 -2.04
N ALA A 651 38.12 14.10 -0.87
CA ALA A 651 38.75 12.96 -0.21
C ALA A 651 37.84 12.45 0.90
N PRO A 652 37.55 11.14 0.98
CA PRO A 652 37.00 10.55 2.19
C PRO A 652 37.95 10.85 3.34
N SER A 653 37.45 11.38 4.47
CA SER A 653 38.29 11.42 5.67
C SER A 653 38.63 9.98 6.03
N GLU A 654 39.92 9.66 6.20
CA GLU A 654 40.28 8.45 6.94
C GLU A 654 39.65 8.60 8.32
N THR A 655 38.51 7.95 8.57
CA THR A 655 37.97 7.86 9.91
C THR A 655 38.95 7.02 10.71
N THR A 656 39.87 7.69 11.40
CA THR A 656 40.41 7.17 12.65
C THR A 656 39.21 6.78 13.50
N ALA A 657 39.04 5.49 13.73
CA ALA A 657 38.09 5.00 14.70
C ALA A 657 38.42 5.69 16.03
N TYR A 658 37.57 6.61 16.48
CA TYR A 658 37.59 7.01 17.88
C TYR A 658 37.20 5.77 18.67
N PRO A 659 38.04 5.26 19.60
CA PRO A 659 37.59 4.25 20.52
C PRO A 659 36.41 4.83 21.31
N PRO A 660 35.37 4.05 21.61
CA PRO A 660 34.28 4.53 22.45
C PRO A 660 34.88 4.97 23.78
N THR A 661 34.72 6.24 24.11
CA THR A 661 35.04 6.76 25.43
C THR A 661 33.96 6.25 26.36
N HIS A 662 34.33 5.30 27.22
CA HIS A 662 33.54 4.97 28.40
C HIS A 662 33.50 6.19 29.33
N SER A 663 32.31 6.69 29.62
CA SER A 663 31.98 7.37 30.88
C SER A 663 30.54 7.09 31.26
#